data_AF-A0A2E1W673-F1
#
_entry.id   AF-A0A2E1W673-F1
#
_cell.length_a   1.000
_cell.length_b   1.000
_cell.length_c   1.000
_cell.angle_alpha   90.00
_cell.angle_beta   90.00
_cell.angle_gamma   90.00
#
_symmetry.space_group_name_H-M   'P 1'
#
loop_
_entity.id
_entity.type
_entity.pdbx_description
1 polymer ?
#
loop_
_entity_poly.entity_id
_entity_poly.type
_entity_poly.pdbx_seq_one_letter_code
_entity_poly.pdbx_strand_id
1 'polypeptide(L)'
;MRKFILYVLPATIVLVALVNLFFSNPSYQSLEEELEEHIVLGDIQNQNITYWKLIQKDSTIISNHFNFLKTYFQLPLAPNGKGRGEFKEYNEVVDYYRRLLSSSNSEVRDIGKFGRGMFFYHSGYVEEALTSFTNIYNQELPYLNYIYGSYFRFGHYSKAIKYLKREISINSLNKDSYKELANTYFLMEQPYQLDSLLSNPVFFEHATNKVKRYAYFKTKKIKAYSNAIFSRFFKGVNAYGFLGALLILIIWFSYLLFIHRYLKKRWGTAMLILFLGMIFAFGTSLLTDFNSYVLGYSLKDEFFNDFIYCILGIGAIEELMKIIPLFLVMLFSKKLKEPIDYVVFASISALGFAFIENLIYFNEGGLKTIQGRSLSSTVTHMFNSSLIAYGIAIGKFAKKKNWGWYCLFFYFLSSIFHGFYDFWLINSLARVFSFITFIWLLVSMVLWVSVINNCLNNSHNRSIIWTYNPEKLNSYLLFGLSAIFLLEYFLVAWRVNADVANAELKKDLASGFFLLIFLTAKLSKFDVIPNYWAPLKFWDWNTLFSIPRVESKKFNLKEIIGVKIELRNYGDYGVLSGHLPVYGEVVKRELLSWEKDWYLVKLDKPLRVAWKQQYFILLKTKDENDVFLNRNAQPVQVRLVNKIDDLAHKRKRKRDFLFVDLGLVSKI
;
A
#
# COMPACT_ATOMS: atom_id res chain seq x y z
N MET A 1 -0.06 10.43 20.00
CA MET A 1 -0.53 11.82 19.79
C MET A 1 0.39 12.85 20.44
N ARG A 2 0.67 12.79 21.75
CA ARG A 2 1.59 13.73 22.42
C ARG A 2 2.95 13.92 21.71
N LYS A 3 3.63 12.83 21.32
CA LYS A 3 4.91 12.91 20.58
C LYS A 3 4.77 13.51 19.18
N PHE A 4 3.61 13.36 18.53
CA PHE A 4 3.36 14.00 17.25
C PHE A 4 3.30 15.52 17.44
N ILE A 5 2.49 15.98 18.41
CA ILE A 5 2.31 17.41 18.71
C ILE A 5 3.62 18.05 19.19
N LEU A 6 4.42 17.36 20.01
CA LEU A 6 5.64 17.92 20.59
C LEU A 6 6.85 17.92 19.64
N TYR A 7 6.91 17.01 18.66
CA TYR A 7 8.12 16.82 17.86
C TYR A 7 7.87 16.84 16.36
N VAL A 8 6.85 16.11 15.88
CA VAL A 8 6.56 16.04 14.43
C VAL A 8 5.97 17.35 13.94
N LEU A 9 4.92 17.84 14.60
CA LEU A 9 4.22 19.06 14.18
C LEU A 9 5.14 20.30 14.15
N PRO A 10 5.99 20.57 15.16
CA PRO A 10 6.94 21.68 15.10
C PRO A 10 7.95 21.51 13.98
N ALA A 11 8.46 20.29 13.75
CA ALA A 11 9.37 20.02 12.64
C ALA A 11 8.69 20.25 11.28
N THR A 12 7.42 19.86 11.13
CA THR A 12 6.61 20.15 9.94
C THR A 12 6.46 21.65 9.74
N ILE A 13 6.11 22.42 10.78
CA ILE A 13 5.94 23.87 10.69
C ILE A 13 7.25 24.55 10.27
N VAL A 14 8.38 24.16 10.88
CA VAL A 14 9.70 24.68 10.51
C VAL A 14 10.03 24.35 9.06
N LEU A 15 9.79 23.10 8.62
CA LEU A 15 10.03 22.71 7.23
C LEU A 15 9.16 23.49 6.25
N VAL A 16 7.87 23.69 6.57
CA VAL A 16 6.96 24.50 5.76
C VAL A 16 7.47 25.93 5.66
N ALA A 17 7.89 26.55 6.77
CA ALA A 17 8.45 27.89 6.76
C ALA A 17 9.72 27.98 5.89
N LEU A 18 10.65 27.01 6.03
CA LEU A 18 11.86 26.95 5.21
C LEU A 18 11.52 26.76 3.73
N VAL A 19 10.58 25.86 3.41
CA VAL A 19 10.18 25.60 2.04
C VAL A 19 9.61 26.85 1.38
N ASN A 20 8.72 27.57 2.07
CA ASN A 20 8.13 28.80 1.55
C ASN A 20 9.15 29.97 1.47
N LEU A 21 10.24 29.91 2.24
CA LEU A 21 11.31 30.90 2.21
C LEU A 21 12.30 30.66 1.06
N PHE A 22 12.63 29.39 0.76
CA PHE A 22 13.67 29.03 -0.20
C PHE A 22 13.16 28.59 -1.57
N PHE A 23 11.93 28.07 -1.68
CA PHE A 23 11.33 27.58 -2.93
C PHE A 23 10.18 28.47 -3.38
N SER A 24 10.46 29.78 -3.48
CA SER A 24 9.53 30.77 -4.04
C SER A 24 9.13 30.41 -5.47
N ASN A 25 7.97 30.92 -5.91
CA ASN A 25 7.44 30.63 -7.25
C ASN A 25 8.49 30.92 -8.34
N PRO A 26 8.74 29.98 -9.27
CA PRO A 26 9.68 30.18 -10.35
C PRO A 26 9.28 31.42 -11.17
N SER A 27 10.25 32.29 -11.45
CA SER A 27 10.07 33.36 -12.43
C SER A 27 10.44 32.81 -13.80
N TYR A 28 9.44 32.43 -14.59
CA TYR A 28 9.66 31.97 -15.95
C TYR A 28 10.03 33.13 -16.87
N GLN A 29 11.02 32.93 -17.74
CA GLN A 29 11.39 33.92 -18.76
C GLN A 29 10.43 33.88 -19.95
N SER A 30 9.76 32.76 -20.19
CA SER A 30 8.77 32.59 -21.25
C SER A 30 7.64 31.60 -20.89
N LEU A 31 6.54 31.65 -21.66
CA LEU A 31 5.43 30.69 -21.53
C LEU A 31 5.85 29.28 -21.96
N GLU A 32 6.82 29.18 -22.85
CA GLU A 32 7.38 27.92 -23.34
C GLU A 32 8.22 27.24 -22.24
N GLU A 33 8.99 28.02 -21.47
CA GLU A 33 9.72 27.54 -20.28
C GLU A 33 8.75 27.12 -19.16
N GLU A 34 7.71 27.94 -18.90
CA GLU A 34 6.61 27.60 -17.98
C GLU A 34 5.94 26.27 -18.38
N LEU A 35 5.67 26.08 -19.68
CA LEU A 35 5.05 24.86 -20.19
C LEU A 35 5.96 23.63 -20.05
N GLU A 36 7.24 23.74 -20.41
CA GLU A 36 8.19 22.63 -20.26
C GLU A 36 8.30 22.17 -18.81
N GLU A 37 8.34 23.11 -17.88
CA GLU A 37 8.34 22.80 -16.46
C GLU A 37 7.05 22.06 -16.07
N HIS A 38 5.87 22.57 -16.42
CA HIS A 38 4.61 21.89 -16.13
C HIS A 38 4.50 20.49 -16.77
N ILE A 39 5.10 20.26 -17.94
CA ILE A 39 5.21 18.93 -18.57
C ILE A 39 6.08 18.01 -17.72
N VAL A 40 7.27 18.46 -17.30
CA VAL A 40 8.19 17.68 -16.45
C VAL A 40 7.57 17.32 -15.10
N LEU A 41 6.68 18.18 -14.60
CA LEU A 41 5.96 18.00 -13.34
C LEU A 41 4.72 17.11 -13.45
N GLY A 42 4.24 16.84 -14.67
CA GLY A 42 2.98 16.13 -14.89
C GLY A 42 1.76 16.91 -14.39
N ASP A 43 1.86 18.23 -14.27
CA ASP A 43 0.78 19.09 -13.82
C ASP A 43 -0.17 19.42 -14.97
N ILE A 44 -1.12 18.52 -15.21
CA ILE A 44 -2.06 18.61 -16.34
C ILE A 44 -2.88 19.91 -16.28
N GLN A 45 -3.19 20.42 -15.08
CA GLN A 45 -3.98 21.64 -14.93
C GLN A 45 -3.19 22.86 -15.41
N ASN A 46 -1.97 23.03 -14.90
CA ASN A 46 -1.12 24.15 -15.30
C ASN A 46 -0.62 24.03 -16.75
N GLN A 47 -0.40 22.80 -17.26
CA GLN A 47 -0.20 22.57 -18.69
C GLN A 47 -1.37 23.11 -19.51
N ASN A 48 -2.61 22.76 -19.13
CA ASN A 48 -3.80 23.18 -19.86
C ASN A 48 -3.96 24.71 -19.88
N ILE A 49 -3.75 25.36 -18.73
CA ILE A 49 -3.78 26.83 -18.61
C ILE A 49 -2.70 27.47 -19.48
N THR A 50 -1.47 26.93 -19.47
CA THR A 50 -0.35 27.49 -20.24
C THR A 50 -0.57 27.31 -21.74
N TYR A 51 -1.08 26.16 -22.19
CA TYR A 51 -1.50 25.98 -23.59
C TYR A 51 -2.58 26.99 -24.00
N TRP A 52 -3.53 27.30 -23.12
CA TRP A 52 -4.54 28.32 -23.39
C TRP A 52 -3.93 29.71 -23.55
N LYS A 53 -2.99 30.11 -22.68
CA LYS A 53 -2.23 31.37 -22.82
C LYS A 53 -1.46 31.40 -24.16
N LEU A 54 -0.81 30.30 -24.53
CA LEU A 54 -0.09 30.17 -25.81
C LEU A 54 -1.02 30.30 -27.02
N ILE A 55 -2.22 29.70 -26.98
CA ILE A 55 -3.25 29.83 -28.02
C ILE A 55 -3.72 31.29 -28.17
N GLN A 56 -3.87 32.01 -27.06
CA GLN A 56 -4.26 33.42 -27.08
C GLN A 56 -3.15 34.31 -27.65
N LYS A 57 -1.88 33.96 -27.44
CA LYS A 57 -0.71 34.64 -28.00
C LYS A 57 -0.57 34.38 -29.51
N ASP A 58 -0.73 33.13 -29.94
CA ASP A 58 -0.71 32.73 -31.35
C ASP A 58 -1.68 31.55 -31.60
N SER A 59 -2.76 31.86 -32.31
CA SER A 59 -3.82 30.90 -32.66
C SER A 59 -3.55 30.08 -33.92
N THR A 60 -2.41 30.30 -34.58
CA THR A 60 -2.04 29.55 -35.80
C THR A 60 -1.32 28.23 -35.50
N ILE A 61 -0.86 28.05 -34.25
CA ILE A 61 -0.07 26.89 -33.84
C ILE A 61 -0.97 25.71 -33.44
N ILE A 62 -1.23 24.80 -34.39
CA ILE A 62 -2.11 23.63 -34.19
C ILE A 62 -1.70 22.71 -33.02
N SER A 63 -0.41 22.58 -32.71
CA SER A 63 0.07 21.74 -31.59
C SER A 63 -0.43 22.26 -30.24
N ASN A 64 -0.54 23.57 -30.07
CA ASN A 64 -1.07 24.18 -28.85
C ASN A 64 -2.55 23.85 -28.69
N HIS A 65 -3.34 23.93 -29.78
CA HIS A 65 -4.75 23.54 -29.80
C HIS A 65 -4.96 22.04 -29.50
N PHE A 66 -4.18 21.17 -30.14
CA PHE A 66 -4.25 19.73 -29.92
C PHE A 66 -3.94 19.38 -28.46
N ASN A 67 -2.83 19.88 -27.91
CA ASN A 67 -2.41 19.58 -26.55
C ASN A 67 -3.32 20.23 -25.49
N PHE A 68 -3.84 21.43 -25.75
CA PHE A 68 -4.88 22.06 -24.92
C PHE A 68 -6.12 21.16 -24.82
N LEU A 69 -6.68 20.73 -25.95
CA LEU A 69 -7.89 19.90 -25.94
C LEU A 69 -7.63 18.53 -25.30
N LYS A 70 -6.47 17.92 -25.60
CA LYS A 70 -6.04 16.66 -24.98
C LYS A 70 -5.98 16.76 -23.45
N THR A 71 -5.36 17.81 -22.92
CA THR A 71 -5.26 18.04 -21.47
C THR A 71 -6.59 18.46 -20.85
N TYR A 72 -7.41 19.26 -21.55
CA TYR A 72 -8.74 19.68 -21.09
C TYR A 72 -9.63 18.48 -20.78
N PHE A 73 -9.68 17.48 -21.66
CA PHE A 73 -10.49 16.27 -21.43
C PHE A 73 -9.88 15.28 -20.42
N GLN A 74 -8.61 15.44 -20.04
CA GLN A 74 -7.99 14.69 -18.95
C GLN A 74 -8.33 15.27 -17.56
N LEU A 75 -8.69 16.55 -17.49
CA LEU A 75 -9.05 17.21 -16.23
C LEU A 75 -10.40 16.71 -15.69
N PRO A 76 -10.56 16.67 -14.35
CA PRO A 76 -11.83 16.29 -13.74
C PRO A 76 -12.93 17.28 -14.12
N LEU A 77 -14.17 16.77 -14.17
CA LEU A 77 -15.35 17.61 -14.34
C LEU A 77 -15.41 18.65 -13.22
N ALA A 78 -15.67 19.89 -13.58
CA ALA A 78 -15.91 20.95 -12.62
C ALA A 78 -17.13 20.59 -11.73
N PRO A 79 -17.20 21.05 -10.47
CA PRO A 79 -18.29 20.70 -9.55
C PRO A 79 -19.70 21.03 -10.07
N ASN A 80 -19.81 22.02 -10.96
CA ASN A 80 -21.06 22.41 -11.63
C ASN A 80 -21.44 21.46 -12.79
N GLY A 81 -20.59 20.50 -13.15
CA GLY A 81 -20.75 19.59 -14.28
C GLY A 81 -20.65 20.24 -15.65
N LYS A 82 -20.36 21.55 -15.72
CA LYS A 82 -20.43 22.36 -16.94
C LYS A 82 -19.08 22.70 -17.52
N GLY A 83 -17.98 22.14 -17.03
CA GLY A 83 -16.65 22.41 -17.55
C GLY A 83 -15.62 21.46 -16.94
N ARG A 84 -14.33 21.79 -17.07
CA ARG A 84 -13.23 20.96 -16.57
C ARG A 84 -12.09 21.83 -16.04
N GLY A 85 -11.46 21.40 -14.95
CA GLY A 85 -10.37 22.14 -14.31
C GLY A 85 -10.78 23.58 -13.94
N GLU A 86 -9.99 24.56 -14.39
CA GLU A 86 -10.28 25.99 -14.16
C GLU A 86 -11.34 26.57 -15.10
N PHE A 87 -11.55 25.95 -16.26
CA PHE A 87 -12.55 26.35 -17.24
C PHE A 87 -13.91 25.75 -16.84
N LYS A 88 -14.63 26.47 -15.99
CA LYS A 88 -15.85 25.97 -15.33
C LYS A 88 -17.06 25.90 -16.26
N GLU A 89 -17.00 26.49 -17.45
CA GLU A 89 -18.10 26.52 -18.41
C GLU A 89 -17.64 26.07 -19.82
N TYR A 90 -18.32 25.06 -20.40
CA TYR A 90 -18.02 24.45 -21.69
C TYR A 90 -18.10 25.46 -22.82
N ASN A 91 -19.00 26.43 -22.66
CA ASN A 91 -19.23 27.49 -23.62
C ASN A 91 -17.97 28.30 -23.87
N GLU A 92 -17.08 28.49 -22.89
CA GLU A 92 -15.85 29.27 -23.09
C GLU A 92 -14.96 28.68 -24.18
N VAL A 93 -14.73 27.36 -24.14
CA VAL A 93 -13.91 26.64 -25.12
C VAL A 93 -14.66 26.48 -26.44
N VAL A 94 -15.94 26.11 -26.39
CA VAL A 94 -16.75 25.90 -27.60
C VAL A 94 -16.94 27.20 -28.39
N ASP A 95 -17.25 28.30 -27.71
CA ASP A 95 -17.45 29.60 -28.34
C ASP A 95 -16.15 30.13 -28.91
N TYR A 96 -15.01 29.85 -28.29
CA TYR A 96 -13.69 30.19 -28.85
C TYR A 96 -13.49 29.53 -30.22
N TYR A 97 -13.63 28.21 -30.34
CA TYR A 97 -13.47 27.54 -31.63
C TYR A 97 -14.57 27.92 -32.64
N ARG A 98 -15.79 28.25 -32.17
CA ARG A 98 -16.86 28.78 -33.04
C ARG A 98 -16.46 30.11 -33.67
N ARG A 99 -15.83 31.03 -32.92
CA ARG A 99 -15.34 32.31 -33.45
C ARG A 99 -14.24 32.14 -34.50
N LEU A 100 -13.40 31.12 -34.39
CA LEU A 100 -12.37 30.84 -35.40
C LEU A 100 -12.98 30.44 -36.76
N LEU A 101 -14.19 29.86 -36.78
CA LEU A 101 -14.86 29.46 -38.03
C LEU A 101 -15.20 30.67 -38.94
N SER A 102 -15.43 31.85 -38.36
CA SER A 102 -15.69 33.09 -39.08
C SER A 102 -14.42 33.84 -39.49
N SER A 103 -13.23 33.29 -39.23
CA SER A 103 -11.96 33.93 -39.63
C SER A 103 -11.83 34.01 -41.15
N SER A 104 -11.27 35.13 -41.63
CA SER A 104 -10.89 35.31 -43.04
C SER A 104 -9.69 34.46 -43.41
N ASN A 105 -8.81 34.13 -42.45
CA ASN A 105 -7.67 33.24 -42.65
C ASN A 105 -8.13 31.78 -42.73
N SER A 106 -7.83 31.11 -43.84
CA SER A 106 -8.18 29.71 -44.07
C SER A 106 -7.56 28.74 -43.07
N GLU A 107 -6.31 28.98 -42.64
CA GLU A 107 -5.61 28.14 -41.66
C GLU A 107 -6.29 28.22 -40.29
N VAL A 108 -6.62 29.44 -39.84
CA VAL A 108 -7.31 29.67 -38.57
C VAL A 108 -8.72 29.05 -38.60
N ARG A 109 -9.40 29.13 -39.74
CA ARG A 109 -10.71 28.48 -39.93
C ARG A 109 -10.60 26.95 -39.86
N ASP A 110 -9.56 26.38 -40.43
CA ASP A 110 -9.28 24.95 -40.36
C ASP A 110 -8.93 24.49 -38.93
N ILE A 111 -8.18 25.29 -38.17
CA ILE A 111 -7.96 25.09 -36.72
C ILE A 111 -9.28 25.18 -35.95
N GLY A 112 -10.16 26.12 -36.29
CA GLY A 112 -11.51 26.22 -35.75
C GLY A 112 -12.33 24.94 -35.94
N LYS A 113 -12.32 24.39 -37.15
CA LYS A 113 -12.97 23.12 -37.49
C LYS A 113 -12.32 21.94 -36.76
N PHE A 114 -10.99 21.90 -36.70
CA PHE A 114 -10.24 20.87 -35.97
C PHE A 114 -10.59 20.87 -34.48
N GLY A 115 -10.55 22.02 -33.81
CA GLY A 115 -10.85 22.11 -32.38
C GLY A 115 -12.31 21.78 -32.05
N ARG A 116 -13.25 22.22 -32.89
CA ARG A 116 -14.66 21.81 -32.79
C ARG A 116 -14.84 20.30 -32.97
N GLY A 117 -14.17 19.71 -33.97
CA GLY A 117 -14.19 18.27 -34.21
C GLY A 117 -13.61 17.47 -33.05
N MET A 118 -12.47 17.92 -32.50
CA MET A 118 -11.84 17.33 -31.30
C MET A 118 -12.76 17.38 -30.07
N PHE A 119 -13.45 18.50 -29.87
CA PHE A 119 -14.41 18.66 -28.77
C PHE A 119 -15.57 17.66 -28.88
N PHE A 120 -16.14 17.49 -30.07
CA PHE A 120 -17.17 16.49 -30.33
C PHE A 120 -16.63 15.06 -30.19
N TYR A 121 -15.43 14.80 -30.70
CA TYR A 121 -14.78 13.49 -30.63
C TYR A 121 -14.64 13.00 -29.19
N HIS A 122 -14.11 13.84 -28.30
CA HIS A 122 -13.95 13.51 -26.89
C HIS A 122 -15.27 13.50 -26.10
N SER A 123 -16.31 14.17 -26.62
CA SER A 123 -17.65 14.18 -26.03
C SER A 123 -18.54 13.01 -26.51
N GLY A 124 -18.06 12.18 -27.43
CA GLY A 124 -18.80 11.02 -27.96
C GLY A 124 -19.69 11.32 -29.17
N TYR A 125 -19.69 12.55 -29.68
CA TYR A 125 -20.45 12.98 -30.87
C TYR A 125 -19.65 12.73 -32.15
N VAL A 126 -19.57 11.45 -32.54
CA VAL A 126 -18.66 10.97 -33.59
C VAL A 126 -18.98 11.55 -34.97
N GLU A 127 -20.26 11.62 -35.34
CA GLU A 127 -20.69 12.10 -36.66
C GLU A 127 -20.40 13.59 -36.84
N GLU A 128 -20.65 14.38 -35.80
CA GLU A 128 -20.36 15.82 -35.75
C GLU A 128 -18.85 16.08 -35.76
N ALA A 129 -18.07 15.21 -35.11
CA ALA A 129 -16.62 15.25 -35.15
C ALA A 129 -16.10 15.00 -36.57
N LEU A 130 -16.54 13.91 -37.21
CA LEU A 130 -16.14 13.56 -38.58
C LEU A 130 -16.54 14.64 -39.57
N THR A 131 -17.77 15.17 -39.46
CA THR A 131 -18.24 16.28 -40.30
C THR A 131 -17.36 17.52 -40.14
N SER A 132 -16.90 17.81 -38.93
CA SER A 132 -15.99 18.94 -38.69
C SER A 132 -14.62 18.68 -39.33
N PHE A 133 -14.09 17.46 -39.22
CA PHE A 133 -12.79 17.08 -39.77
C PHE A 133 -12.76 16.99 -41.30
N THR A 134 -13.79 16.42 -41.94
CA THR A 134 -13.85 16.29 -43.41
C THR A 134 -13.98 17.63 -44.11
N ASN A 135 -14.57 18.63 -43.43
CA ASN A 135 -14.69 19.98 -43.94
C ASN A 135 -13.41 20.83 -43.79
N ILE A 136 -12.35 20.32 -43.15
CA ILE A 136 -11.04 20.98 -43.11
C ILE A 136 -10.46 21.04 -44.52
N TYR A 137 -10.03 22.21 -44.97
CA TYR A 137 -9.50 22.38 -46.33
C TYR A 137 -8.12 21.72 -46.46
N ASN A 138 -7.22 21.99 -45.51
CA ASN A 138 -5.91 21.33 -45.43
C ASN A 138 -6.03 19.92 -44.80
N GLN A 139 -6.22 18.90 -45.63
CA GLN A 139 -6.25 17.49 -45.18
C GLN A 139 -4.88 16.94 -44.72
N GLU A 140 -3.82 17.75 -44.84
CA GLU A 140 -2.48 17.47 -44.30
C GLU A 140 -2.18 18.28 -43.03
N LEU A 141 -3.21 18.88 -42.42
CA LEU A 141 -3.08 19.54 -41.13
C LEU A 141 -2.50 18.54 -40.09
N PRO A 142 -1.41 18.90 -39.37
CA PRO A 142 -0.86 18.04 -38.33
C PRO A 142 -1.92 17.62 -37.30
N TYR A 143 -1.79 16.40 -36.78
CA TYR A 143 -2.73 15.73 -35.86
C TYR A 143 -4.06 15.29 -36.47
N LEU A 144 -4.47 15.78 -37.65
CA LEU A 144 -5.72 15.36 -38.29
C LEU A 144 -5.70 13.86 -38.67
N ASN A 145 -4.60 13.41 -39.28
CA ASN A 145 -4.45 12.01 -39.68
C ASN A 145 -4.24 11.10 -38.46
N TYR A 146 -3.67 11.62 -37.36
CA TYR A 146 -3.66 10.92 -36.07
C TYR A 146 -5.08 10.64 -35.55
N ILE A 147 -6.00 11.61 -35.64
CA ILE A 147 -7.39 11.44 -35.20
C ILE A 147 -8.13 10.44 -36.08
N TYR A 148 -7.98 10.52 -37.41
CA TYR A 148 -8.54 9.49 -38.31
C TYR A 148 -7.98 8.10 -38.00
N GLY A 149 -6.67 8.00 -37.75
CA GLY A 149 -6.02 6.78 -37.31
C GLY A 149 -6.64 6.20 -36.03
N SER A 150 -6.80 7.04 -35.02
CA SER A 150 -7.39 6.68 -33.72
C SER A 150 -8.86 6.26 -33.85
N TYR A 151 -9.62 6.92 -34.73
CA TYR A 151 -11.02 6.59 -35.02
C TYR A 151 -11.16 5.21 -35.69
N PHE A 152 -10.46 4.99 -36.81
CA PHE A 152 -10.58 3.75 -37.57
C PHE A 152 -9.98 2.53 -36.87
N ARG A 153 -9.23 2.72 -35.78
CA ARG A 153 -8.68 1.63 -34.97
C ARG A 153 -9.76 0.67 -34.47
N PHE A 154 -10.99 1.15 -34.29
CA PHE A 154 -12.12 0.32 -33.89
C PHE A 154 -12.87 -0.19 -35.12
N GLY A 155 -12.37 -1.28 -35.73
CA GLY A 155 -13.07 -2.02 -36.80
C GLY A 155 -12.47 -1.89 -38.21
N HIS A 156 -11.59 -0.91 -38.47
CA HIS A 156 -10.96 -0.71 -39.78
C HIS A 156 -9.44 -0.50 -39.69
N TYR A 157 -8.74 -1.48 -39.15
CA TYR A 157 -7.30 -1.41 -38.87
C TYR A 157 -6.43 -1.01 -40.08
N SER A 158 -6.78 -1.46 -41.29
CA SER A 158 -6.04 -1.09 -42.51
C SER A 158 -6.11 0.41 -42.81
N LYS A 159 -7.29 1.03 -42.64
CA LYS A 159 -7.47 2.48 -42.74
C LYS A 159 -6.70 3.20 -41.63
N ALA A 160 -6.78 2.69 -40.40
CA ALA A 160 -6.07 3.26 -39.26
C ALA A 160 -4.56 3.33 -39.51
N ILE A 161 -3.95 2.22 -39.95
CA ILE A 161 -2.52 2.15 -40.30
C ILE A 161 -2.17 3.14 -41.41
N LYS A 162 -3.01 3.25 -42.46
CA LYS A 162 -2.77 4.19 -43.58
C LYS A 162 -2.71 5.62 -43.08
N TYR A 163 -3.68 6.05 -42.27
CA TYR A 163 -3.73 7.40 -41.72
C TYR A 163 -2.58 7.67 -40.73
N LEU A 164 -2.26 6.73 -39.83
CA LEU A 164 -1.16 6.89 -38.89
C LEU A 164 0.21 6.98 -39.59
N LYS A 165 0.45 6.18 -40.64
CA LYS A 165 1.66 6.31 -41.45
C LYS A 165 1.73 7.65 -42.18
N ARG A 166 0.60 8.15 -42.69
CA ARG A 166 0.52 9.47 -43.32
C ARG A 166 0.81 10.59 -42.32
N GLU A 167 0.25 10.51 -41.12
CA GLU A 167 0.56 11.46 -40.04
C GLU A 167 2.05 11.48 -39.70
N ILE A 168 2.69 10.31 -39.58
CA ILE A 168 4.13 10.22 -39.30
C ILE A 168 4.97 10.85 -40.43
N SER A 169 4.53 10.75 -41.68
CA SER A 169 5.22 11.42 -42.80
C SER A 169 5.05 12.94 -42.81
N ILE A 170 3.90 13.45 -42.31
CA ILE A 170 3.60 14.89 -42.24
C ILE A 170 4.24 15.53 -41.00
N ASN A 171 4.09 14.87 -39.85
CA ASN A 171 4.53 15.33 -38.55
C ASN A 171 5.33 14.22 -37.85
N SER A 172 6.59 14.09 -38.25
CA SER A 172 7.52 13.09 -37.70
C SER A 172 7.80 13.27 -36.21
N LEU A 173 7.47 14.43 -35.64
CA LEU A 173 7.60 14.76 -34.22
C LEU A 173 6.40 14.27 -33.37
N ASN A 174 5.31 13.82 -34.01
CA ASN A 174 4.12 13.35 -33.30
C ASN A 174 4.33 11.97 -32.64
N LYS A 175 4.82 12.00 -31.39
CA LYS A 175 5.10 10.81 -30.57
C LYS A 175 3.86 9.92 -30.36
N ASP A 176 2.66 10.51 -30.28
CA ASP A 176 1.42 9.78 -30.07
C ASP A 176 1.10 8.87 -31.28
N SER A 177 1.43 9.29 -32.50
CA SER A 177 1.21 8.50 -33.72
C SER A 177 2.04 7.22 -33.79
N TYR A 178 3.30 7.27 -33.36
CA TYR A 178 4.15 6.07 -33.28
C TYR A 178 3.59 5.08 -32.27
N LYS A 179 3.17 5.58 -31.10
CA LYS A 179 2.57 4.79 -30.03
C LYS A 179 1.26 4.14 -30.50
N GLU A 180 0.38 4.91 -31.15
CA GLU A 180 -0.89 4.40 -31.66
C GLU A 180 -0.73 3.40 -32.81
N LEU A 181 0.25 3.60 -33.69
CA LEU A 181 0.56 2.64 -34.75
C LEU A 181 1.05 1.32 -34.16
N ALA A 182 1.94 1.38 -33.17
CA ALA A 182 2.41 0.19 -32.45
C ALA A 182 1.26 -0.51 -31.71
N ASN A 183 0.37 0.22 -31.03
CA ASN A 183 -0.81 -0.34 -30.38
C ASN A 183 -1.77 -0.98 -31.39
N THR A 184 -1.93 -0.40 -32.58
CA THR A 184 -2.79 -0.93 -33.63
C THR A 184 -2.29 -2.30 -34.12
N TYR A 185 -0.99 -2.44 -34.40
CA TYR A 185 -0.40 -3.74 -34.76
C TYR A 185 -0.45 -4.76 -33.60
N PHE A 186 -0.38 -4.30 -32.35
CA PHE A 186 -0.58 -5.14 -31.18
C PHE A 186 -2.01 -5.69 -31.09
N LEU A 187 -3.02 -4.84 -31.31
CA LEU A 187 -4.43 -5.27 -31.33
C LEU A 187 -4.75 -6.23 -32.48
N MET A 188 -4.05 -6.10 -33.61
CA MET A 188 -4.16 -7.02 -34.75
C MET A 188 -3.38 -8.33 -34.57
N GLU A 189 -2.70 -8.51 -33.43
CA GLU A 189 -1.85 -9.66 -33.14
C GLU A 189 -0.80 -9.93 -34.23
N GLN A 190 -0.10 -8.87 -34.67
CA GLN A 190 0.91 -8.91 -35.74
C GLN A 190 2.35 -8.79 -35.16
N PRO A 191 2.88 -9.82 -34.49
CA PRO A 191 4.14 -9.73 -33.73
C PRO A 191 5.38 -9.53 -34.62
N TYR A 192 5.40 -10.05 -35.85
CA TYR A 192 6.54 -9.90 -36.76
C TYR A 192 6.64 -8.48 -37.33
N GLN A 193 5.51 -7.86 -37.66
CA GLN A 193 5.44 -6.47 -38.10
C GLN A 193 5.81 -5.53 -36.95
N LEU A 194 5.37 -5.82 -35.73
CA LEU A 194 5.80 -5.09 -34.53
C LEU A 194 7.31 -5.17 -34.31
N ASP A 195 7.87 -6.37 -34.37
CA ASP A 195 9.31 -6.58 -34.17
C ASP A 195 10.15 -5.85 -35.25
N SER A 196 9.68 -5.86 -36.50
CA SER A 196 10.26 -5.05 -37.58
C SER A 196 10.20 -3.55 -37.28
N LEU A 197 9.03 -3.04 -36.84
CA LEU A 197 8.88 -1.63 -36.45
C LEU A 197 9.78 -1.24 -35.28
N LEU A 198 9.92 -2.12 -34.29
CA LEU A 198 10.78 -1.90 -33.13
C LEU A 198 12.27 -1.89 -33.45
N SER A 199 12.67 -2.23 -34.69
CA SER A 199 14.03 -2.05 -35.17
C SER A 199 14.36 -0.58 -35.48
N ASN A 200 13.33 0.26 -35.67
CA ASN A 200 13.50 1.71 -35.80
C ASN A 200 13.64 2.37 -34.41
N PRO A 201 14.70 3.15 -34.14
CA PRO A 201 14.92 3.78 -32.83
C PRO A 201 13.77 4.66 -32.32
N VAL A 202 13.11 5.41 -33.21
CA VAL A 202 12.00 6.32 -32.85
C VAL A 202 10.77 5.52 -32.41
N PHE A 203 10.45 4.45 -33.16
CA PHE A 203 9.38 3.52 -32.76
C PHE A 203 9.73 2.82 -31.45
N PHE A 204 10.98 2.37 -31.29
CA PHE A 204 11.42 1.74 -30.06
C PHE A 204 11.29 2.70 -28.87
N GLU A 205 11.58 3.99 -29.02
CA GLU A 205 11.46 4.94 -27.92
C GLU A 205 10.01 5.10 -27.44
N HIS A 206 9.07 5.27 -28.37
CA HIS A 206 7.67 5.60 -28.08
C HIS A 206 6.75 4.39 -27.89
N ALA A 207 7.14 3.20 -28.34
CA ALA A 207 6.37 1.98 -28.10
C ALA A 207 6.32 1.64 -26.60
N THR A 208 5.13 1.27 -26.13
CA THR A 208 4.92 0.88 -24.73
C THR A 208 5.69 -0.40 -24.41
N ASN A 209 6.07 -0.57 -23.13
CA ASN A 209 6.77 -1.78 -22.68
C ASN A 209 5.94 -3.05 -22.98
N LYS A 210 4.61 -2.99 -22.79
CA LYS A 210 3.67 -4.07 -23.11
C LYS A 210 3.78 -4.52 -24.58
N VAL A 211 3.83 -3.57 -25.52
CA VAL A 211 3.96 -3.87 -26.96
C VAL A 211 5.32 -4.51 -27.28
N LYS A 212 6.40 -3.97 -26.71
CA LYS A 212 7.76 -4.54 -26.86
C LYS A 212 7.83 -5.98 -26.37
N ARG A 213 7.32 -6.23 -25.16
CA ARG A 213 7.28 -7.57 -24.56
C ARG A 213 6.48 -8.54 -25.41
N TYR A 214 5.29 -8.14 -25.87
CA TYR A 214 4.47 -8.98 -26.75
C TYR A 214 5.20 -9.39 -28.03
N ALA A 215 5.79 -8.42 -28.73
CA ALA A 215 6.51 -8.67 -29.98
C ALA A 215 7.67 -9.65 -29.75
N TYR A 216 8.52 -9.39 -28.75
CA TYR A 216 9.68 -10.24 -28.47
C TYR A 216 9.32 -11.62 -27.90
N PHE A 217 8.25 -11.71 -27.11
CA PHE A 217 7.74 -12.98 -26.59
C PHE A 217 7.24 -13.87 -27.73
N LYS A 218 6.38 -13.33 -28.62
CA LYS A 218 5.82 -14.08 -29.76
C LYS A 218 6.84 -14.41 -30.84
N THR A 219 7.83 -13.54 -31.06
CA THR A 219 8.95 -13.81 -31.98
C THR A 219 10.08 -14.63 -31.36
N LYS A 220 9.93 -15.08 -30.10
CA LYS A 220 10.90 -15.90 -29.36
C LYS A 220 12.29 -15.24 -29.19
N LYS A 221 12.36 -13.91 -29.20
CA LYS A 221 13.61 -13.15 -28.97
C LYS A 221 13.89 -12.99 -27.48
N ILE A 222 14.43 -14.04 -26.85
CA ILE A 222 14.63 -14.11 -25.38
C ILE A 222 15.46 -12.93 -24.85
N LYS A 223 16.61 -12.60 -25.48
CA LYS A 223 17.46 -11.49 -25.02
C LYS A 223 16.75 -10.13 -25.06
N ALA A 224 16.03 -9.86 -26.15
CA ALA A 224 15.28 -8.60 -26.30
C ALA A 224 14.09 -8.54 -25.33
N TYR A 225 13.41 -9.67 -25.11
CA TYR A 225 12.33 -9.80 -24.14
C TYR A 225 12.82 -9.56 -22.70
N SER A 226 13.92 -10.21 -22.29
CA SER A 226 14.52 -9.97 -20.98
C SER A 226 14.94 -8.52 -20.81
N ASN A 227 15.57 -7.91 -21.81
CA ASN A 227 15.93 -6.49 -21.79
C ASN A 227 14.69 -5.58 -21.66
N ALA A 228 13.58 -5.92 -22.33
CA ALA A 228 12.32 -5.19 -22.19
C ALA A 228 11.75 -5.27 -20.76
N ILE A 229 11.84 -6.44 -20.11
CA ILE A 229 11.47 -6.58 -18.70
C ILE A 229 12.38 -5.71 -17.83
N PHE A 230 13.70 -5.90 -17.86
CA PHE A 230 14.61 -5.18 -16.97
C PHE A 230 14.58 -3.66 -17.19
N SER A 231 14.55 -3.22 -18.46
CA SER A 231 14.47 -1.78 -18.76
C SER A 231 13.21 -1.14 -18.21
N ARG A 232 12.09 -1.85 -18.03
CA ARG A 232 10.90 -1.31 -17.36
C ARG A 232 11.21 -0.78 -15.96
N PHE A 233 12.04 -1.51 -15.21
CA PHE A 233 12.32 -1.21 -13.81
C PHE A 233 13.39 -0.14 -13.63
N PHE A 234 14.27 0.04 -14.62
CA PHE A 234 15.40 0.97 -14.52
C PHE A 234 15.29 2.21 -15.43
N LYS A 235 14.48 2.16 -16.50
CA LYS A 235 14.30 3.28 -17.42
C LYS A 235 13.45 4.35 -16.75
N GLY A 236 14.06 5.48 -16.43
CA GLY A 236 13.40 6.61 -15.76
C GLY A 236 13.44 6.56 -14.23
N VAL A 237 14.29 5.71 -13.61
CA VAL A 237 14.52 5.80 -12.17
C VAL A 237 15.13 7.18 -11.86
N ASN A 238 14.26 8.08 -11.42
CA ASN A 238 14.67 9.39 -10.94
C ASN A 238 15.27 9.22 -9.53
N ALA A 239 16.39 9.89 -9.26
CA ALA A 239 17.04 9.90 -7.95
C ALA A 239 16.05 10.17 -6.81
N TYR A 240 15.07 11.05 -7.01
CA TYR A 240 14.05 11.36 -6.01
C TYR A 240 13.10 10.18 -5.72
N GLY A 241 12.64 9.49 -6.76
CA GLY A 241 11.81 8.29 -6.61
C GLY A 241 12.61 7.16 -5.93
N PHE A 242 13.88 7.00 -6.29
CA PHE A 242 14.77 6.06 -5.62
C PHE A 242 14.94 6.37 -4.13
N LEU A 243 15.16 7.65 -3.76
CA LEU A 243 15.25 8.07 -2.36
C LEU A 243 13.96 7.77 -1.59
N GLY A 244 12.78 8.04 -2.17
CA GLY A 244 11.49 7.68 -1.59
C GLY A 244 11.35 6.17 -1.37
N ALA A 245 11.67 5.36 -2.39
CA ALA A 245 11.59 3.90 -2.31
C ALA A 245 12.57 3.33 -1.27
N LEU A 246 13.78 3.88 -1.21
CA LEU A 246 14.81 3.48 -0.26
C LEU A 246 14.41 3.84 1.17
N LEU A 247 13.82 5.01 1.41
CA LEU A 247 13.34 5.40 2.72
C LEU A 247 12.21 4.48 3.21
N ILE A 248 11.24 4.16 2.35
CA ILE A 248 10.17 3.19 2.63
C ILE A 248 10.77 1.83 3.03
N LEU A 249 11.72 1.33 2.23
CA LEU A 249 12.42 0.07 2.48
C LEU A 249 13.11 0.09 3.84
N ILE A 250 13.90 1.11 4.14
CA ILE A 250 14.64 1.23 5.41
C ILE A 250 13.68 1.25 6.59
N ILE A 251 12.59 2.02 6.50
CA ILE A 251 11.65 2.18 7.60
C ILE A 251 10.99 0.86 7.96
N TRP A 252 10.43 0.18 6.96
CA TRP A 252 9.73 -1.09 7.16
C TRP A 252 10.68 -2.24 7.48
N PHE A 253 11.86 -2.29 6.87
CA PHE A 253 12.87 -3.30 7.19
C PHE A 253 13.33 -3.18 8.65
N SER A 254 13.56 -1.95 9.11
CA SER A 254 13.93 -1.67 10.50
C SER A 254 12.79 -1.95 11.48
N TYR A 255 11.54 -1.72 11.09
CA TYR A 255 10.38 -2.16 11.86
C TYR A 255 10.40 -3.69 12.09
N LEU A 256 10.68 -4.48 11.05
CA LEU A 256 10.82 -5.93 11.16
C LEU A 256 12.00 -6.34 12.07
N LEU A 257 13.12 -5.61 12.05
CA LEU A 257 14.23 -5.80 13.00
C LEU A 257 13.82 -5.52 14.45
N PHE A 258 12.97 -4.52 14.70
CA PHE A 258 12.51 -4.21 16.05
C PHE A 258 11.56 -5.28 16.60
N ILE A 259 10.72 -5.87 15.76
CA ILE A 259 9.86 -7.00 16.14
C ILE A 259 10.68 -8.26 16.39
N HIS A 260 11.62 -8.57 15.50
CA HIS A 260 12.43 -9.77 15.59
C HIS A 260 13.92 -9.41 15.74
N ARG A 261 14.31 -9.02 16.95
CA ARG A 261 15.70 -8.59 17.24
C ARG A 261 16.75 -9.66 16.93
N TYR A 262 16.38 -10.93 16.96
CA TYR A 262 17.28 -12.03 16.60
C TYR A 262 17.69 -12.03 15.11
N LEU A 263 16.95 -11.29 14.26
CA LEU A 263 17.31 -11.06 12.86
C LEU A 263 18.71 -10.44 12.72
N LYS A 264 19.18 -9.66 13.72
CA LYS A 264 20.55 -9.12 13.75
C LYS A 264 21.62 -10.21 13.70
N LYS A 265 21.38 -11.36 14.32
CA LYS A 265 22.28 -12.52 14.27
C LYS A 265 22.16 -13.30 12.97
N ARG A 266 21.12 -13.05 12.17
CA ARG A 266 20.83 -13.69 10.89
C ARG A 266 20.81 -12.67 9.74
N TRP A 267 21.57 -11.59 9.87
CA TRP A 267 21.57 -10.46 8.93
C TRP A 267 21.80 -10.91 7.48
N GLY A 268 22.80 -11.77 7.24
CA GLY A 268 23.07 -12.29 5.90
C GLY A 268 21.89 -13.04 5.27
N THR A 269 21.10 -13.77 6.06
CA THR A 269 19.89 -14.44 5.57
C THR A 269 18.75 -13.46 5.31
N ALA A 270 18.63 -12.41 6.13
CA ALA A 270 17.66 -11.33 5.90
C ALA A 270 17.96 -10.58 4.60
N MET A 271 19.23 -10.20 4.38
CA MET A 271 19.66 -9.53 3.15
C MET A 271 19.50 -10.43 1.93
N LEU A 272 19.88 -11.71 2.02
CA LEU A 272 19.68 -12.65 0.92
C LEU A 272 18.21 -12.73 0.51
N ILE A 273 17.29 -12.89 1.46
CA ILE A 273 15.85 -12.96 1.17
C ILE A 273 15.34 -11.64 0.58
N LEU A 274 15.82 -10.50 1.10
CA LEU A 274 15.45 -9.19 0.57
C LEU A 274 15.84 -9.06 -0.90
N PHE A 275 17.08 -9.39 -1.25
CA PHE A 275 17.58 -9.35 -2.63
C PHE A 275 16.89 -10.38 -3.54
N LEU A 276 16.62 -11.59 -3.04
CA LEU A 276 15.83 -12.56 -3.79
C LEU A 276 14.42 -12.03 -4.05
N GLY A 277 13.78 -11.39 -3.07
CA GLY A 277 12.48 -10.74 -3.25
C GLY A 277 12.49 -9.68 -4.36
N MET A 278 13.56 -8.87 -4.44
CA MET A 278 13.78 -7.93 -5.55
C MET A 278 13.92 -8.65 -6.90
N ILE A 279 14.69 -9.74 -6.96
CA ILE A 279 14.91 -10.52 -8.20
C ILE A 279 13.62 -11.20 -8.67
N PHE A 280 12.83 -11.78 -7.76
CA PHE A 280 11.59 -12.46 -8.12
C PHE A 280 10.47 -11.49 -8.55
N ALA A 281 10.58 -10.20 -8.23
CA ALA A 281 9.67 -9.18 -8.78
C ALA A 281 9.72 -9.11 -10.31
N PHE A 282 10.87 -9.38 -10.94
CA PHE A 282 10.96 -9.43 -12.40
C PHE A 282 10.23 -10.66 -12.99
N GLY A 283 10.12 -11.74 -12.21
CA GLY A 283 9.48 -12.99 -12.61
C GLY A 283 7.97 -12.89 -12.81
N THR A 284 7.30 -11.90 -12.20
CA THR A 284 5.86 -11.69 -12.39
C THR A 284 5.53 -11.35 -13.84
N SER A 285 6.37 -10.52 -14.48
CA SER A 285 6.18 -10.13 -15.88
C SER A 285 6.15 -11.34 -16.81
N LEU A 286 6.98 -12.36 -16.55
CA LEU A 286 7.01 -13.58 -17.34
C LEU A 286 5.71 -14.38 -17.22
N LEU A 287 5.22 -14.60 -15.99
CA LEU A 287 3.99 -15.36 -15.77
C LEU A 287 2.74 -14.62 -16.23
N THR A 288 2.69 -13.31 -16.02
CA THR A 288 1.58 -12.47 -16.52
C THR A 288 1.56 -12.44 -18.04
N ASP A 289 2.71 -12.29 -18.70
CA ASP A 289 2.80 -12.33 -20.16
C ASP A 289 2.42 -13.72 -20.70
N PHE A 290 2.82 -14.80 -20.04
CA PHE A 290 2.39 -16.15 -20.41
C PHE A 290 0.86 -16.29 -20.32
N ASN A 291 0.25 -15.87 -19.20
CA ASN A 291 -1.20 -15.90 -19.03
C ASN A 291 -1.93 -15.09 -20.11
N SER A 292 -1.46 -13.88 -20.42
CA SER A 292 -2.12 -13.02 -21.39
C SER A 292 -1.87 -13.43 -22.84
N TYR A 293 -0.65 -13.83 -23.19
CA TYR A 293 -0.27 -14.09 -24.58
C TYR A 293 -0.46 -15.54 -25.00
N VAL A 294 -0.50 -16.49 -24.07
CA VAL A 294 -0.68 -17.92 -24.37
C VAL A 294 -2.09 -18.39 -23.98
N LEU A 295 -2.54 -18.07 -22.76
CA LEU A 295 -3.86 -18.51 -22.27
C LEU A 295 -4.99 -17.54 -22.64
N GLY A 296 -4.68 -16.36 -23.19
CA GLY A 296 -5.67 -15.31 -23.50
C GLY A 296 -6.30 -14.69 -22.25
N TYR A 297 -5.75 -14.94 -21.06
CA TYR A 297 -6.31 -14.45 -19.81
C TYR A 297 -5.84 -13.02 -19.54
N SER A 298 -6.77 -12.06 -19.59
CA SER A 298 -6.49 -10.64 -19.48
C SER A 298 -7.70 -9.87 -18.93
N LEU A 299 -7.45 -8.64 -18.47
CA LEU A 299 -8.49 -7.69 -18.09
C LEU A 299 -9.35 -7.32 -19.31
N LYS A 300 -10.66 -7.26 -19.12
CA LYS A 300 -11.65 -6.94 -20.15
C LYS A 300 -12.57 -5.77 -19.78
N ASP A 301 -12.33 -5.16 -18.61
CA ASP A 301 -13.23 -4.17 -17.98
C ASP A 301 -14.62 -4.73 -17.61
N GLU A 302 -14.74 -6.06 -17.56
CA GLU A 302 -15.94 -6.77 -17.12
C GLU A 302 -15.80 -7.14 -15.63
N PHE A 303 -16.80 -6.82 -14.81
CA PHE A 303 -16.73 -6.96 -13.35
C PHE A 303 -16.27 -8.36 -12.88
N PHE A 304 -16.92 -9.44 -13.35
CA PHE A 304 -16.60 -10.80 -12.89
C PHE A 304 -15.27 -11.30 -13.45
N ASN A 305 -14.99 -11.06 -14.74
CA ASN A 305 -13.72 -11.44 -15.36
C ASN A 305 -12.55 -10.77 -14.64
N ASP A 306 -12.65 -9.46 -14.44
CA ASP A 306 -11.58 -8.67 -13.83
C ASP A 306 -11.39 -9.00 -12.35
N PHE A 307 -12.47 -9.30 -11.61
CA PHE A 307 -12.36 -9.76 -10.22
C PHE A 307 -11.56 -11.07 -10.12
N ILE A 308 -11.91 -12.06 -10.95
CA ILE A 308 -11.19 -13.34 -10.95
C ILE A 308 -9.76 -13.15 -11.49
N TYR A 309 -9.56 -12.26 -12.47
CA TYR A 309 -8.23 -11.92 -13.01
C TYR A 309 -7.34 -11.27 -11.97
N CYS A 310 -7.87 -10.34 -11.17
CA CYS A 310 -7.09 -9.73 -10.08
C CYS A 310 -6.69 -10.79 -9.04
N ILE A 311 -7.52 -11.79 -8.76
CA ILE A 311 -7.18 -12.86 -7.81
C ILE A 311 -6.16 -13.85 -8.37
N LEU A 312 -6.41 -14.41 -9.56
CA LEU A 312 -5.61 -15.52 -10.12
C LEU A 312 -4.51 -15.04 -11.08
N GLY A 313 -4.79 -14.02 -11.88
CA GLY A 313 -3.88 -13.47 -12.88
C GLY A 313 -2.86 -12.47 -12.33
N ILE A 314 -3.20 -11.80 -11.21
CA ILE A 314 -2.31 -10.85 -10.53
C ILE A 314 -1.92 -11.41 -9.16
N GLY A 315 -2.86 -11.43 -8.21
CA GLY A 315 -2.59 -11.76 -6.80
C GLY A 315 -1.89 -13.10 -6.59
N ALA A 316 -2.35 -14.18 -7.22
CA ALA A 316 -1.73 -15.49 -7.09
C ALA A 316 -0.31 -15.53 -7.66
N ILE A 317 -0.08 -14.98 -8.86
CA ILE A 317 1.25 -14.91 -9.48
C ILE A 317 2.21 -14.12 -8.61
N GLU A 318 1.76 -12.97 -8.13
CA GLU A 318 2.56 -12.08 -7.32
C GLU A 318 2.93 -12.67 -5.97
N GLU A 319 1.97 -13.25 -5.25
CA GLU A 319 2.23 -13.87 -3.96
C GLU A 319 3.07 -15.15 -4.09
N LEU A 320 2.94 -15.87 -5.22
CA LEU A 320 3.83 -16.98 -5.54
C LEU A 320 5.28 -16.48 -5.69
N MET A 321 5.51 -15.43 -6.48
CA MET A 321 6.85 -14.86 -6.65
C MET A 321 7.43 -14.35 -5.33
N LYS A 322 6.61 -13.74 -4.46
CA LYS A 322 7.04 -13.24 -3.15
C LYS A 322 7.38 -14.35 -2.16
N ILE A 323 6.71 -15.51 -2.20
CA ILE A 323 6.96 -16.57 -1.21
C ILE A 323 8.13 -17.49 -1.57
N ILE A 324 8.52 -17.58 -2.86
CA ILE A 324 9.63 -18.44 -3.32
C ILE A 324 10.92 -18.23 -2.51
N PRO A 325 11.40 -17.00 -2.24
CA PRO A 325 12.61 -16.78 -1.43
C PRO A 325 12.55 -17.42 -0.03
N LEU A 326 11.38 -17.43 0.61
CA LEU A 326 11.20 -18.12 1.90
C LEU A 326 11.35 -19.64 1.71
N PHE A 327 10.74 -20.21 0.67
CA PHE A 327 10.86 -21.64 0.39
C PHE A 327 12.30 -22.05 0.07
N LEU A 328 13.04 -21.24 -0.69
CA LEU A 328 14.47 -21.49 -0.94
C LEU A 328 15.24 -21.56 0.38
N VAL A 329 15.02 -20.62 1.30
CA VAL A 329 15.69 -20.66 2.61
C VAL A 329 15.22 -21.81 3.49
N MET A 330 13.95 -22.23 3.39
CA MET A 330 13.44 -23.42 4.08
C MET A 330 14.08 -24.71 3.56
N LEU A 331 14.33 -24.81 2.26
CA LEU A 331 14.92 -25.99 1.62
C LEU A 331 16.43 -26.08 1.89
N PHE A 332 17.14 -24.97 1.77
CA PHE A 332 18.61 -24.94 1.83
C PHE A 332 19.17 -24.56 3.20
N SER A 333 18.33 -24.23 4.19
CA SER A 333 18.81 -23.82 5.51
C SER A 333 17.90 -24.28 6.67
N LYS A 334 18.53 -24.73 7.76
CA LYS A 334 17.85 -25.06 9.03
C LYS A 334 17.75 -23.85 9.98
N LYS A 335 17.85 -22.62 9.46
CA LYS A 335 17.86 -21.39 10.27
C LYS A 335 16.48 -21.00 10.79
N LEU A 336 15.40 -21.41 10.14
CA LEU A 336 14.01 -21.09 10.54
C LEU A 336 13.55 -22.05 11.63
N LYS A 337 13.53 -21.58 12.88
CA LYS A 337 13.25 -22.42 14.06
C LYS A 337 12.01 -21.99 14.83
N GLU A 338 11.62 -20.72 14.72
CA GLU A 338 10.52 -20.12 15.49
C GLU A 338 9.33 -19.76 14.57
N PRO A 339 8.09 -19.76 15.07
CA PRO A 339 6.92 -19.35 14.26
C PRO A 339 7.06 -17.94 13.66
N ILE A 340 7.66 -17.01 14.40
CA ILE A 340 7.88 -15.63 13.94
C ILE A 340 8.91 -15.53 12.81
N ASP A 341 9.85 -16.48 12.72
CA ASP A 341 10.87 -16.47 11.66
C ASP A 341 10.18 -16.50 10.29
N TYR A 342 9.19 -17.39 10.10
CA TYR A 342 8.49 -17.57 8.82
C TYR A 342 7.81 -16.27 8.37
N VAL A 343 7.04 -15.64 9.26
CA VAL A 343 6.27 -14.41 8.96
C VAL A 343 7.21 -13.23 8.66
N VAL A 344 8.26 -13.04 9.46
CA VAL A 344 9.20 -11.94 9.26
C VAL A 344 10.03 -12.12 7.99
N PHE A 345 10.51 -13.33 7.71
CA PHE A 345 11.26 -13.58 6.48
C PHE A 345 10.39 -13.49 5.22
N ALA A 346 9.12 -13.90 5.28
CA ALA A 346 8.17 -13.64 4.19
C ALA A 346 7.91 -12.14 3.99
N SER A 347 7.78 -11.38 5.08
CA SER A 347 7.64 -9.92 5.02
C SER A 347 8.87 -9.26 4.37
N ILE A 348 10.08 -9.73 4.68
CA ILE A 348 11.31 -9.21 4.07
C ILE A 348 11.35 -9.51 2.57
N SER A 349 10.93 -10.70 2.15
CA SER A 349 10.83 -11.05 0.72
C SER A 349 9.85 -10.13 -0.01
N ALA A 350 8.65 -9.95 0.56
CA ALA A 350 7.63 -9.06 0.03
C ALA A 350 8.08 -7.59 0.02
N LEU A 351 8.88 -7.17 1.00
CA LEU A 351 9.43 -5.82 1.06
C LEU A 351 10.47 -5.57 -0.04
N GLY A 352 11.29 -6.57 -0.37
CA GLY A 352 12.20 -6.52 -1.52
C GLY A 352 11.44 -6.42 -2.85
N PHE A 353 10.36 -7.20 -2.98
CA PHE A 353 9.47 -7.11 -4.14
C PHE A 353 8.84 -5.71 -4.25
N ALA A 354 8.26 -5.21 -3.15
CA ALA A 354 7.60 -3.91 -3.10
C ALA A 354 8.56 -2.75 -3.39
N PHE A 355 9.85 -2.86 -3.03
CA PHE A 355 10.86 -1.88 -3.39
C PHE A 355 11.00 -1.74 -4.91
N ILE A 356 11.08 -2.87 -5.63
CA ILE A 356 11.21 -2.88 -7.09
C ILE A 356 9.94 -2.31 -7.76
N GLU A 357 8.77 -2.63 -7.26
CA GLU A 357 7.54 -1.99 -7.74
C GLU A 357 7.47 -0.50 -7.44
N ASN A 358 7.87 -0.07 -6.23
CA ASN A 358 7.87 1.34 -5.85
C ASN A 358 8.67 2.17 -6.86
N LEU A 359 9.80 1.64 -7.35
CA LEU A 359 10.59 2.30 -8.40
C LEU A 359 9.80 2.50 -9.71
N ILE A 360 8.98 1.52 -10.11
CA ILE A 360 8.09 1.66 -11.27
C ILE A 360 7.02 2.72 -10.99
N TYR A 361 6.31 2.60 -9.87
CA TYR A 361 5.18 3.48 -9.56
C TYR A 361 5.62 4.94 -9.38
N PHE A 362 6.81 5.21 -8.85
CA PHE A 362 7.31 6.59 -8.69
C PHE A 362 7.80 7.19 -10.01
N ASN A 363 8.21 6.35 -10.96
CA ASN A 363 8.52 6.78 -12.31
C ASN A 363 7.24 7.06 -13.12
N GLU A 364 6.23 6.21 -13.02
CA GLU A 364 4.98 6.31 -13.80
C GLU A 364 3.97 7.30 -13.19
N GLY A 365 3.77 7.27 -11.87
CA GLY A 365 2.78 8.07 -11.13
C GLY A 365 3.34 9.31 -10.43
N GLY A 366 4.66 9.53 -10.48
CA GLY A 366 5.34 10.66 -9.87
C GLY A 366 5.48 10.58 -8.34
N LEU A 367 6.06 11.64 -7.75
CA LEU A 367 6.39 11.69 -6.32
C LEU A 367 5.16 11.64 -5.41
N LYS A 368 4.00 12.10 -5.89
CA LYS A 368 2.71 12.17 -5.17
C LYS A 368 2.14 10.80 -4.73
N THR A 369 2.78 9.71 -5.15
CA THR A 369 2.36 8.34 -4.83
C THR A 369 3.19 7.71 -3.70
N ILE A 370 4.23 8.39 -3.21
CA ILE A 370 5.15 7.91 -2.17
C ILE A 370 4.39 7.60 -0.88
N GLN A 371 3.57 8.54 -0.39
CA GLN A 371 2.73 8.38 0.78
C GLN A 371 1.83 7.13 0.66
N GLY A 372 1.09 7.01 -0.44
CA GLY A 372 0.11 5.93 -0.61
C GLY A 372 0.77 4.56 -0.67
N ARG A 373 1.91 4.45 -1.37
CA ARG A 373 2.71 3.22 -1.42
C ARG A 373 3.32 2.88 -0.06
N SER A 374 3.72 3.89 0.73
CA SER A 374 4.35 3.67 2.05
C SER A 374 3.38 3.19 3.13
N LEU A 375 2.16 3.73 3.16
CA LEU A 375 1.16 3.43 4.19
C LEU A 375 0.20 2.31 3.79
N SER A 376 -0.05 2.11 2.49
CA SER A 376 -0.98 1.09 2.01
C SER A 376 -0.25 -0.06 1.34
N SER A 377 0.18 0.11 0.09
CA SER A 377 0.62 -1.02 -0.76
C SER A 377 1.80 -1.81 -0.16
N THR A 378 2.86 -1.14 0.32
CA THR A 378 4.02 -1.82 0.91
C THR A 378 3.62 -2.67 2.13
N VAL A 379 2.69 -2.17 2.94
CA VAL A 379 2.20 -2.87 4.12
C VAL A 379 1.31 -4.05 3.73
N THR A 380 0.45 -3.88 2.74
CA THR A 380 -0.38 -4.95 2.15
C THR A 380 0.48 -6.08 1.57
N HIS A 381 1.57 -5.78 0.85
CA HIS A 381 2.50 -6.80 0.35
C HIS A 381 3.10 -7.63 1.50
N MET A 382 3.60 -6.98 2.55
CA MET A 382 4.14 -7.70 3.71
C MET A 382 3.08 -8.55 4.41
N PHE A 383 1.86 -8.04 4.54
CA PHE A 383 0.75 -8.77 5.14
C PHE A 383 0.33 -9.99 4.32
N ASN A 384 0.12 -9.85 3.01
CA ASN A 384 -0.32 -10.95 2.14
C ASN A 384 0.70 -12.11 2.18
N SER A 385 1.97 -11.83 1.94
CA SER A 385 3.00 -12.87 2.04
C SER A 385 3.16 -13.44 3.46
N SER A 386 2.88 -12.64 4.50
CA SER A 386 2.80 -13.11 5.88
C SER A 386 1.67 -14.11 6.11
N LEU A 387 0.53 -14.01 5.43
CA LEU A 387 -0.57 -14.97 5.55
C LEU A 387 -0.12 -16.37 5.11
N ILE A 388 0.59 -16.47 3.99
CA ILE A 388 1.10 -17.75 3.48
C ILE A 388 2.06 -18.37 4.49
N ALA A 389 3.02 -17.58 4.95
CA ALA A 389 3.99 -18.00 5.95
C ALA A 389 3.35 -18.36 7.30
N TYR A 390 2.27 -17.67 7.67
CA TYR A 390 1.48 -17.99 8.85
C TYR A 390 0.77 -19.35 8.71
N GLY A 391 0.27 -19.70 7.53
CA GLY A 391 -0.23 -21.05 7.23
C GLY A 391 0.82 -22.13 7.51
N ILE A 392 2.06 -21.91 7.07
CA ILE A 392 3.20 -22.80 7.36
C ILE A 392 3.43 -22.89 8.87
N ALA A 393 3.45 -21.76 9.57
CA ALA A 393 3.67 -21.70 11.02
C ALA A 393 2.56 -22.44 11.80
N ILE A 394 1.28 -22.25 11.44
CA ILE A 394 0.15 -22.96 12.05
C ILE A 394 0.28 -24.47 11.85
N GLY A 395 0.58 -24.90 10.62
CA GLY A 395 0.75 -26.31 10.30
C GLY A 395 1.85 -26.96 11.14
N LYS A 396 3.02 -26.33 11.19
CA LYS A 396 4.20 -26.84 11.92
C LYS A 396 4.07 -26.77 13.44
N PHE A 397 3.66 -25.64 13.99
CA PHE A 397 3.77 -25.38 15.43
C PHE A 397 2.45 -25.54 16.20
N ALA A 398 1.34 -25.08 15.64
CA ALA A 398 0.05 -25.10 16.34
C ALA A 398 -0.64 -26.47 16.21
N LYS A 399 -0.75 -26.96 14.98
CA LYS A 399 -1.48 -28.19 14.66
C LYS A 399 -0.57 -29.42 14.64
N LYS A 400 0.73 -29.23 14.41
CA LYS A 400 1.73 -30.31 14.24
C LYS A 400 1.27 -31.33 13.21
N LYS A 401 0.65 -30.84 12.14
CA LYS A 401 0.10 -31.60 11.01
C LYS A 401 0.87 -31.26 9.74
N ASN A 402 0.49 -31.86 8.61
CA ASN A 402 1.05 -31.51 7.30
C ASN A 402 0.87 -30.01 7.04
N TRP A 403 1.99 -29.27 7.05
CA TRP A 403 2.02 -27.83 6.87
C TRP A 403 1.70 -27.40 5.43
N GLY A 404 1.85 -28.30 4.45
CA GLY A 404 1.58 -28.03 3.04
C GLY A 404 0.12 -27.66 2.78
N TRP A 405 -0.84 -28.37 3.39
CA TRP A 405 -2.27 -28.04 3.25
C TRP A 405 -2.62 -26.66 3.80
N TYR A 406 -2.07 -26.30 4.96
CA TYR A 406 -2.26 -24.95 5.51
C TYR A 406 -1.58 -23.90 4.64
N CYS A 407 -0.39 -24.17 4.13
CA CYS A 407 0.30 -23.27 3.20
C CYS A 407 -0.55 -23.02 1.95
N LEU A 408 -1.13 -24.06 1.35
CA LEU A 408 -1.96 -23.93 0.15
C LEU A 408 -3.25 -23.15 0.42
N PHE A 409 -3.93 -23.45 1.53
CA PHE A 409 -5.13 -22.72 1.93
C PHE A 409 -4.84 -21.22 2.14
N PHE A 410 -3.77 -20.90 2.88
CA PHE A 410 -3.40 -19.50 3.13
C PHE A 410 -2.79 -18.81 1.89
N TYR A 411 -2.21 -19.56 0.96
CA TYR A 411 -1.84 -19.05 -0.37
C TYR A 411 -3.06 -18.57 -1.13
N PHE A 412 -4.09 -19.40 -1.27
CA PHE A 412 -5.33 -18.99 -1.94
C PHE A 412 -6.01 -17.81 -1.23
N LEU A 413 -6.02 -17.82 0.11
CA LEU A 413 -6.51 -16.70 0.91
C LEU A 413 -5.71 -15.42 0.62
N SER A 414 -4.38 -15.50 0.59
CA SER A 414 -3.50 -14.38 0.26
C SER A 414 -3.76 -13.83 -1.15
N SER A 415 -3.95 -14.71 -2.13
CA SER A 415 -4.29 -14.33 -3.51
C SER A 415 -5.63 -13.60 -3.59
N ILE A 416 -6.64 -14.05 -2.83
CA ILE A 416 -7.92 -13.34 -2.70
C ILE A 416 -7.69 -11.96 -2.09
N PHE A 417 -6.90 -11.88 -1.02
CA PHE A 417 -6.69 -10.61 -0.32
C PHE A 417 -5.97 -9.58 -1.18
N HIS A 418 -4.99 -10.02 -1.95
CA HIS A 418 -4.28 -9.21 -2.94
C HIS A 418 -5.23 -8.80 -4.07
N GLY A 419 -5.87 -9.77 -4.73
CA GLY A 419 -6.76 -9.50 -5.87
C GLY A 419 -7.95 -8.62 -5.51
N PHE A 420 -8.47 -8.72 -4.29
CA PHE A 420 -9.51 -7.83 -3.80
C PHE A 420 -9.02 -6.38 -3.74
N TYR A 421 -7.81 -6.14 -3.22
CA TYR A 421 -7.22 -4.80 -3.19
C TYR A 421 -7.06 -4.21 -4.60
N ASP A 422 -6.53 -4.99 -5.54
CA ASP A 422 -6.29 -4.54 -6.92
C ASP A 422 -7.59 -4.32 -7.70
N PHE A 423 -8.58 -5.19 -7.54
CA PHE A 423 -9.82 -5.12 -8.28
C PHE A 423 -10.53 -3.77 -8.13
N TRP A 424 -10.68 -3.30 -6.88
CA TRP A 424 -11.31 -2.01 -6.57
C TRP A 424 -10.50 -0.80 -7.03
N LEU A 425 -9.21 -0.97 -7.37
CA LEU A 425 -8.39 0.09 -7.94
C LEU A 425 -8.41 0.06 -9.47
N ILE A 426 -8.42 -1.13 -10.07
CA ILE A 426 -8.24 -1.34 -11.50
C ILE A 426 -9.55 -1.19 -12.29
N ASN A 427 -10.61 -1.91 -11.91
CA ASN A 427 -11.84 -1.98 -12.71
C ASN A 427 -12.61 -0.65 -12.69
N SER A 428 -13.12 -0.21 -13.85
CA SER A 428 -13.73 1.11 -14.02
C SER A 428 -14.96 1.32 -13.12
N LEU A 429 -15.85 0.32 -13.04
CA LEU A 429 -17.06 0.35 -12.22
C LEU A 429 -16.73 0.21 -10.72
N ALA A 430 -15.80 -0.68 -10.38
CA ALA A 430 -15.39 -0.91 -9.00
C ALA A 430 -14.69 0.33 -8.39
N ARG A 431 -13.91 1.07 -9.18
CA ARG A 431 -13.16 2.24 -8.72
C ARG A 431 -14.01 3.33 -8.05
N VAL A 432 -15.29 3.42 -8.42
CA VAL A 432 -16.27 4.33 -7.78
C VAL A 432 -16.44 4.01 -6.29
N PHE A 433 -16.28 2.74 -5.91
CA PHE A 433 -16.39 2.26 -4.53
C PHE A 433 -15.02 2.03 -3.87
N SER A 434 -13.98 2.75 -4.29
CA SER A 434 -12.61 2.62 -3.77
C SER A 434 -12.47 2.82 -2.24
N PHE A 435 -13.47 3.40 -1.56
CA PHE A 435 -13.52 3.42 -0.09
C PHE A 435 -13.56 2.01 0.53
N ILE A 436 -14.03 1.00 -0.21
CA ILE A 436 -14.01 -0.40 0.19
C ILE A 436 -12.56 -0.87 0.37
N THR A 437 -11.65 -0.47 -0.53
CA THR A 437 -10.22 -0.74 -0.42
C THR A 437 -9.62 -0.17 0.87
N PHE A 438 -10.09 1.00 1.28
CA PHE A 438 -9.65 1.63 2.53
C PHE A 438 -10.11 0.81 3.75
N ILE A 439 -11.38 0.41 3.83
CA ILE A 439 -11.88 -0.43 4.93
C ILE A 439 -11.14 -1.78 4.96
N TRP A 440 -10.95 -2.35 3.77
CA TRP A 440 -10.20 -3.59 3.58
C TRP A 440 -8.77 -3.51 4.10
N LEU A 441 -8.09 -2.39 3.84
CA LEU A 441 -6.75 -2.13 4.37
C LEU A 441 -6.76 -2.17 5.90
N LEU A 442 -7.70 -1.48 6.55
CA LEU A 442 -7.79 -1.46 8.03
C LEU A 442 -7.98 -2.86 8.62
N VAL A 443 -8.86 -3.67 8.02
CA VAL A 443 -9.12 -5.06 8.43
C VAL A 443 -7.84 -5.89 8.26
N SER A 444 -7.18 -5.79 7.10
CA SER A 444 -5.94 -6.49 6.79
C SER A 444 -4.83 -6.18 7.79
N MET A 445 -4.70 -4.92 8.22
CA MET A 445 -3.71 -4.52 9.22
C MET A 445 -3.98 -5.09 10.61
N VAL A 446 -5.25 -5.13 11.05
CA VAL A 446 -5.62 -5.76 12.33
C VAL A 446 -5.37 -7.27 12.29
N LEU A 447 -5.64 -7.91 11.15
CA LEU A 447 -5.31 -9.31 10.93
C LEU A 447 -3.80 -9.55 10.94
N TRP A 448 -3.01 -8.67 10.33
CA TRP A 448 -1.55 -8.78 10.33
C TRP A 448 -0.97 -8.69 11.74
N VAL A 449 -1.45 -7.74 12.55
CA VAL A 449 -1.08 -7.64 13.97
C VAL A 449 -1.40 -8.94 14.70
N SER A 450 -2.57 -9.53 14.44
CA SER A 450 -2.98 -10.80 15.06
C SER A 450 -2.08 -11.97 14.64
N VAL A 451 -1.69 -12.03 13.37
CA VAL A 451 -0.74 -13.01 12.81
C VAL A 451 0.62 -12.90 13.50
N ILE A 452 1.19 -11.69 13.54
CA ILE A 452 2.48 -11.43 14.21
C ILE A 452 2.38 -11.78 15.68
N ASN A 453 1.33 -11.33 16.38
CA ASN A 453 1.15 -11.57 17.81
C ASN A 453 1.06 -13.07 18.13
N ASN A 454 0.32 -13.84 17.33
CA ASN A 454 0.24 -15.29 17.47
C ASN A 454 1.60 -15.98 17.28
N CYS A 455 2.39 -15.54 16.31
CA CYS A 455 3.73 -16.07 16.12
C CYS A 455 4.68 -15.68 17.26
N LEU A 456 4.58 -14.47 17.80
CA LEU A 456 5.35 -14.02 18.97
C LEU A 456 4.98 -14.83 20.23
N ASN A 457 3.68 -15.04 20.47
CA ASN A 457 3.15 -15.85 21.59
C ASN A 457 3.73 -17.26 21.66
N ASN A 458 4.03 -17.84 20.50
CA ASN A 458 4.47 -19.23 20.37
C ASN A 458 5.95 -19.35 20.03
N SER A 459 6.70 -18.26 20.09
CA SER A 459 8.15 -18.28 19.96
C SER A 459 8.81 -18.72 21.28
N HIS A 460 9.69 -19.70 21.23
CA HIS A 460 10.30 -20.34 22.41
C HIS A 460 11.51 -19.58 22.94
N ASN A 461 12.24 -18.88 22.06
CA ASN A 461 13.40 -18.09 22.46
C ASN A 461 12.99 -16.85 23.27
N ARG A 462 13.24 -16.89 24.59
CA ARG A 462 12.99 -15.78 25.52
C ARG A 462 13.70 -14.47 25.10
N SER A 463 14.85 -14.51 24.41
CA SER A 463 15.46 -13.25 23.94
C SER A 463 14.58 -12.48 22.93
N ILE A 464 13.65 -13.16 22.24
CA ILE A 464 12.69 -12.55 21.30
C ILE A 464 11.56 -11.84 22.07
N ILE A 465 10.91 -12.54 23.02
CA ILE A 465 9.75 -12.02 23.77
C ILE A 465 10.13 -10.84 24.68
N TRP A 466 11.29 -10.91 25.34
CA TRP A 466 11.62 -10.01 26.45
C TRP A 466 12.30 -8.69 26.03
N THR A 467 12.47 -8.47 24.72
CA THR A 467 13.10 -7.25 24.17
C THR A 467 12.14 -6.28 23.48
N TYR A 468 10.86 -6.67 23.34
CA TYR A 468 9.80 -5.83 22.80
C TYR A 468 9.52 -4.63 23.69
N ASN A 469 9.46 -3.44 23.09
CA ASN A 469 9.08 -2.19 23.75
C ASN A 469 8.04 -1.47 22.87
N PRO A 470 6.75 -1.46 23.26
CA PRO A 470 5.67 -0.87 22.47
C PRO A 470 5.88 0.63 22.24
N GLU A 471 6.40 1.37 23.24
CA GLU A 471 6.58 2.81 23.12
C GLU A 471 7.70 3.17 22.15
N LYS A 472 8.82 2.44 22.21
CA LYS A 472 9.93 2.63 21.27
C LYS A 472 9.50 2.32 19.85
N LEU A 473 8.75 1.23 19.64
CA LEU A 473 8.24 0.84 18.32
C LEU A 473 7.20 1.84 17.80
N ASN A 474 6.31 2.32 18.67
CA ASN A 474 5.34 3.37 18.34
C ASN A 474 6.04 4.67 17.91
N SER A 475 7.03 5.11 18.68
CA SER A 475 7.78 6.33 18.38
C SER A 475 8.55 6.19 17.07
N TYR A 476 9.18 5.03 16.86
CA TYR A 476 9.91 4.72 15.63
C TYR A 476 9.00 4.78 14.39
N LEU A 477 7.83 4.12 14.43
CA LEU A 477 6.87 4.18 13.34
C LEU A 477 6.33 5.60 13.13
N LEU A 478 6.01 6.31 14.21
CA LEU A 478 5.51 7.69 14.14
C LEU A 478 6.51 8.58 13.39
N PHE A 479 7.78 8.58 13.83
CA PHE A 479 8.81 9.42 13.24
C PHE A 479 9.21 8.96 11.84
N GLY A 480 9.34 7.64 11.62
CA GLY A 480 9.68 7.08 10.33
C GLY A 480 8.61 7.40 9.28
N LEU A 481 7.35 7.08 9.54
CA LEU A 481 6.26 7.35 8.59
C LEU A 481 6.05 8.86 8.38
N SER A 482 6.23 9.69 9.41
CA SER A 482 6.18 11.15 9.23
C SER A 482 7.36 11.67 8.41
N ALA A 483 8.56 11.08 8.54
CA ALA A 483 9.71 11.46 7.73
C ALA A 483 9.49 11.19 6.24
N ILE A 484 8.70 10.18 5.87
CA ILE A 484 8.29 9.94 4.48
C ILE A 484 7.45 11.12 3.96
N PHE A 485 6.47 11.58 4.73
CA PHE A 485 5.64 12.74 4.35
C PHE A 485 6.48 14.01 4.19
N LEU A 486 7.40 14.25 5.13
CA LEU A 486 8.28 15.41 5.08
C LEU A 486 9.27 15.35 3.92
N LEU A 487 9.79 14.15 3.61
CA LEU A 487 10.64 13.94 2.43
C LEU A 487 9.84 14.20 1.15
N GLU A 488 8.65 13.63 1.02
CA GLU A 488 7.79 13.85 -0.14
C GLU A 488 7.48 15.34 -0.33
N TYR A 489 7.05 16.03 0.73
CA TYR A 489 6.82 17.48 0.71
C TYR A 489 8.04 18.26 0.25
N PHE A 490 9.22 17.96 0.81
CA PHE A 490 10.47 18.61 0.41
C PHE A 490 10.85 18.30 -1.05
N LEU A 491 10.71 17.06 -1.49
CA LEU A 491 11.03 16.66 -2.87
C LEU A 491 10.07 17.30 -3.88
N VAL A 492 8.79 17.45 -3.53
CA VAL A 492 7.81 18.17 -4.35
C VAL A 492 8.17 19.66 -4.40
N ALA A 493 8.51 20.27 -3.27
CA ALA A 493 8.94 21.68 -3.23
C ALA A 493 10.21 21.93 -4.04
N TRP A 494 11.20 21.04 -3.90
CA TRP A 494 12.47 21.10 -4.62
C TRP A 494 12.27 20.97 -6.13
N ARG A 495 11.38 20.06 -6.55
CA ARG A 495 11.18 19.76 -7.97
C ARG A 495 10.22 20.75 -8.63
N VAL A 496 9.26 21.29 -7.87
CA VAL A 496 8.17 22.13 -8.37
C VAL A 496 8.31 23.53 -7.77
N ASN A 497 7.66 23.79 -6.64
CA ASN A 497 7.66 25.05 -5.90
C ASN A 497 6.91 24.86 -4.57
N ALA A 498 6.95 25.88 -3.71
CA ALA A 498 6.27 25.84 -2.43
C ALA A 498 4.74 25.71 -2.54
N ASP A 499 4.10 26.35 -3.52
CA ASP A 499 2.63 26.35 -3.64
C ASP A 499 2.06 24.95 -3.92
N VAL A 500 2.64 24.24 -4.89
CA VAL A 500 2.24 22.86 -5.22
C VAL A 500 2.58 21.93 -4.06
N ALA A 501 3.74 22.09 -3.42
CA ALA A 501 4.10 21.29 -2.26
C ALA A 501 3.12 21.49 -1.10
N ASN A 502 2.69 22.72 -0.84
CA ASN A 502 1.72 23.05 0.20
C ASN A 502 0.33 22.44 -0.12
N ALA A 503 -0.07 22.44 -1.39
CA ALA A 503 -1.32 21.83 -1.84
C ALA A 503 -1.30 20.30 -1.66
N GLU A 504 -0.22 19.63 -2.09
CA GLU A 504 -0.07 18.19 -1.89
C GLU A 504 0.04 17.82 -0.40
N LEU A 505 0.79 18.57 0.42
CA LEU A 505 0.86 18.32 1.86
C LEU A 505 -0.52 18.37 2.53
N LYS A 506 -1.37 19.33 2.16
CA LYS A 506 -2.75 19.40 2.67
C LYS A 506 -3.55 18.16 2.30
N LYS A 507 -3.44 17.70 1.04
CA LYS A 507 -4.11 16.50 0.54
C LYS A 507 -3.59 15.22 1.20
N ASP A 508 -2.29 15.11 1.42
CA ASP A 508 -1.64 13.97 2.07
C ASP A 508 -2.01 13.90 3.54
N LEU A 509 -2.07 15.04 4.24
CA LEU A 509 -2.57 15.09 5.61
C LEU A 509 -4.06 14.71 5.67
N ALA A 510 -4.89 15.18 4.75
CA ALA A 510 -6.32 14.86 4.72
C ALA A 510 -6.58 13.36 4.47
N SER A 511 -5.85 12.73 3.55
CA SER A 511 -6.05 11.34 3.14
C SER A 511 -5.22 10.32 3.94
N GLY A 512 -4.06 10.73 4.44
CA GLY A 512 -3.03 9.85 5.01
C GLY A 512 -2.86 9.91 6.50
N PHE A 513 -3.22 11.02 7.15
CA PHE A 513 -2.96 11.22 8.58
C PHE A 513 -3.64 10.15 9.44
N PHE A 514 -4.89 9.81 9.13
CA PHE A 514 -5.59 8.73 9.83
C PHE A 514 -4.84 7.41 9.73
N LEU A 515 -4.40 7.01 8.53
CA LEU A 515 -3.66 5.77 8.31
C LEU A 515 -2.32 5.78 9.05
N LEU A 516 -1.59 6.89 9.02
CA LEU A 516 -0.34 7.05 9.77
C LEU A 516 -0.55 6.79 11.26
N ILE A 517 -1.55 7.44 11.87
CA ILE A 517 -1.87 7.25 13.29
C ILE A 517 -2.37 5.84 13.58
N PHE A 518 -3.24 5.30 12.72
CA PHE A 518 -3.80 3.96 12.85
C PHE A 518 -2.71 2.87 12.80
N LEU A 519 -1.86 2.89 11.78
CA LEU A 519 -0.74 1.96 11.61
C LEU A 519 0.21 2.06 12.79
N THR A 520 0.62 3.29 13.14
CA THR A 520 1.49 3.55 14.29
C THR A 520 0.88 2.97 15.58
N ALA A 521 -0.42 3.12 15.80
CA ALA A 521 -1.10 2.63 17.00
C ALA A 521 -1.27 1.11 17.03
N LYS A 522 -1.61 0.47 15.91
CA LYS A 522 -1.91 -0.96 15.83
C LYS A 522 -0.64 -1.80 15.70
N LEU A 523 0.30 -1.43 14.82
CA LEU A 523 1.54 -2.16 14.57
C LEU A 523 2.59 -2.01 15.68
N SER A 524 2.35 -1.12 16.66
CA SER A 524 3.22 -1.00 17.83
C SER A 524 2.75 -1.77 19.05
N LYS A 525 1.56 -2.40 19.04
CA LYS A 525 0.93 -3.04 20.20
C LYS A 525 0.70 -4.54 19.99
N PHE A 526 1.53 -5.35 20.63
CA PHE A 526 1.44 -6.80 20.64
C PHE A 526 1.15 -7.28 22.08
N ASP A 527 0.11 -8.09 22.22
CA ASP A 527 -0.30 -8.70 23.49
C ASP A 527 0.32 -10.09 23.61
N VAL A 528 1.53 -10.15 24.17
CA VAL A 528 2.29 -11.39 24.22
C VAL A 528 1.80 -12.29 25.36
N ILE A 529 1.19 -13.42 24.98
CA ILE A 529 0.71 -14.47 25.88
C ILE A 529 1.40 -15.78 25.49
N PRO A 530 2.33 -16.29 26.33
CA PRO A 530 3.07 -17.50 26.01
C PRO A 530 2.18 -18.71 25.66
N ASN A 531 2.52 -19.41 24.59
CA ASN A 531 1.85 -20.64 24.08
C ASN A 531 0.38 -20.46 23.67
N TYR A 532 -0.04 -19.23 23.37
CA TYR A 532 -1.42 -18.94 23.00
C TYR A 532 -1.57 -18.64 21.50
N TRP A 533 -2.41 -19.42 20.82
CA TRP A 533 -2.87 -19.12 19.46
C TRP A 533 -4.27 -18.51 19.54
N ALA A 534 -4.35 -17.19 19.42
CA ALA A 534 -5.62 -16.48 19.37
C ALA A 534 -6.36 -16.83 18.07
N PRO A 535 -7.69 -17.00 18.10
CA PRO A 535 -8.47 -17.10 16.87
C PRO A 535 -8.32 -15.80 16.06
N LEU A 536 -8.17 -15.93 14.74
CA LEU A 536 -8.20 -14.77 13.85
C LEU A 536 -9.65 -14.27 13.79
N LYS A 537 -9.91 -13.13 14.44
CA LYS A 537 -11.22 -12.48 14.35
C LYS A 537 -11.24 -11.56 13.14
N PHE A 538 -12.05 -11.90 12.14
CA PHE A 538 -12.23 -11.07 10.93
C PHE A 538 -13.18 -9.88 11.15
N TRP A 539 -14.04 -9.92 12.19
CA TRP A 539 -15.19 -9.02 12.35
C TRP A 539 -15.35 -8.47 13.78
N ASP A 540 -14.26 -8.11 14.45
CA ASP A 540 -14.33 -7.45 15.76
C ASP A 540 -14.51 -5.94 15.56
N TRP A 541 -15.74 -5.51 15.26
CA TRP A 541 -16.10 -4.12 14.98
C TRP A 541 -15.69 -3.15 16.11
N ASN A 542 -15.72 -3.61 17.37
CA ASN A 542 -15.24 -2.86 18.51
C ASN A 542 -13.72 -2.63 18.46
N THR A 543 -12.96 -3.60 17.94
CA THR A 543 -11.51 -3.48 17.75
C THR A 543 -11.14 -2.64 16.52
N LEU A 544 -11.96 -2.67 15.48
CA LEU A 544 -11.76 -1.91 14.24
C LEU A 544 -12.06 -0.41 14.43
N PHE A 545 -13.22 -0.09 15.01
CA PHE A 545 -13.71 1.28 15.19
C PHE A 545 -13.42 1.85 16.58
N SER A 546 -12.72 1.13 17.46
CA SER A 546 -12.14 1.78 18.63
C SER A 546 -11.15 2.82 18.15
N ILE A 547 -11.57 4.08 18.19
CA ILE A 547 -10.70 5.24 18.08
C ILE A 547 -9.53 4.94 19.01
N PRO A 548 -8.27 4.97 18.53
CA PRO A 548 -7.13 4.77 19.41
C PRO A 548 -7.29 5.75 20.56
N ARG A 549 -7.61 5.25 21.76
CA ARG A 549 -7.81 6.12 22.93
C ARG A 549 -6.62 7.06 23.00
N VAL A 550 -6.91 8.34 23.18
CA VAL A 550 -5.92 9.43 23.29
C VAL A 550 -4.80 9.05 24.27
N GLU A 551 -5.17 8.29 25.31
CA GLU A 551 -4.28 7.53 26.17
C GLU A 551 -4.47 6.02 25.97
N SER A 552 -3.46 5.37 25.40
CA SER A 552 -3.40 3.91 25.45
C SER A 552 -3.14 3.47 26.89
N LYS A 553 -4.06 2.72 27.52
CA LYS A 553 -3.76 1.98 28.76
C LYS A 553 -2.49 1.15 28.51
N LYS A 554 -1.43 1.46 29.25
CA LYS A 554 -0.10 0.87 29.06
C LYS A 554 -0.12 -0.56 29.57
N PHE A 555 0.27 -1.52 28.75
CA PHE A 555 0.47 -2.89 29.19
C PHE A 555 1.94 -3.25 29.03
N ASN A 556 2.68 -3.29 30.15
CA ASN A 556 4.08 -3.69 30.17
C ASN A 556 4.25 -4.86 31.14
N LEU A 557 4.47 -6.06 30.60
CA LEU A 557 4.64 -7.27 31.41
C LEU A 557 5.80 -7.13 32.43
N LYS A 558 6.84 -6.35 32.11
CA LYS A 558 7.99 -6.12 32.99
C LYS A 558 7.64 -5.24 34.20
N GLU A 559 6.61 -4.41 34.09
CA GLU A 559 6.14 -3.58 35.20
C GLU A 559 5.19 -4.34 36.13
N ILE A 560 4.79 -5.56 35.75
CA ILE A 560 3.84 -6.40 36.48
C ILE A 560 4.54 -7.62 37.10
N ILE A 561 5.36 -8.35 36.33
CA ILE A 561 6.07 -9.54 36.82
C ILE A 561 7.20 -9.12 37.76
N GLY A 562 7.31 -9.79 38.91
CA GLY A 562 8.27 -9.51 39.97
C GLY A 562 7.83 -8.40 40.93
N VAL A 563 6.65 -7.81 40.70
CA VAL A 563 6.11 -6.79 41.60
C VAL A 563 5.53 -7.43 42.85
N LYS A 564 5.89 -6.88 44.02
CA LYS A 564 5.23 -7.18 45.28
C LYS A 564 3.87 -6.51 45.33
N ILE A 565 2.88 -7.27 45.77
CA ILE A 565 1.50 -6.84 45.86
C ILE A 565 0.96 -7.06 47.26
N GLU A 566 0.00 -6.21 47.61
CA GLU A 566 -0.88 -6.40 48.76
C GLU A 566 -2.27 -6.75 48.23
N LEU A 567 -2.86 -7.85 48.71
CA LEU A 567 -4.23 -8.21 48.43
C LEU A 567 -5.07 -7.96 49.69
N ARG A 568 -6.01 -7.01 49.60
CA ARG A 568 -6.99 -6.65 50.63
C ARG A 568 -8.37 -7.17 50.26
N ASN A 569 -9.28 -7.12 51.23
CA ASN A 569 -10.65 -7.55 51.02
C ASN A 569 -11.44 -6.55 50.17
N TYR A 570 -12.37 -7.03 49.33
CA TYR A 570 -13.21 -6.14 48.49
C TYR A 570 -14.39 -5.51 49.24
N GLY A 571 -14.86 -6.14 50.32
CA GLY A 571 -15.88 -5.64 51.23
C GLY A 571 -15.81 -6.40 52.57
N ASP A 572 -16.76 -6.19 53.49
CA ASP A 572 -16.68 -6.77 54.85
C ASP A 572 -17.13 -8.24 54.93
N TYR A 573 -17.74 -8.76 53.87
CA TYR A 573 -18.31 -10.10 53.80
C TYR A 573 -17.67 -10.89 52.65
N GLY A 574 -17.11 -12.06 52.95
CA GLY A 574 -16.41 -12.87 51.97
C GLY A 574 -15.67 -14.05 52.60
N VAL A 575 -15.39 -15.11 51.82
CA VAL A 575 -14.65 -16.30 52.29
C VAL A 575 -13.21 -15.93 52.67
N LEU A 576 -12.68 -14.84 52.10
CA LEU A 576 -11.33 -14.36 52.35
C LEU A 576 -11.24 -13.29 53.44
N SER A 577 -12.36 -12.85 54.03
CA SER A 577 -12.37 -11.68 54.93
C SER A 577 -11.53 -11.85 56.19
N GLY A 578 -11.49 -13.06 56.76
CA GLY A 578 -10.65 -13.39 57.91
C GLY A 578 -9.19 -13.76 57.58
N HIS A 579 -8.81 -13.78 56.29
CA HIS A 579 -7.51 -14.25 55.84
C HIS A 579 -6.69 -13.17 55.10
N LEU A 580 -7.30 -12.03 54.77
CA LEU A 580 -6.67 -10.87 54.14
C LEU A 580 -6.36 -9.80 55.22
N PRO A 581 -5.32 -8.96 55.06
CA PRO A 581 -4.49 -8.81 53.87
C PRO A 581 -3.40 -9.89 53.75
N VAL A 582 -3.10 -10.27 52.51
CA VAL A 582 -1.94 -11.11 52.19
C VAL A 582 -0.98 -10.40 51.25
N TYR A 583 0.29 -10.76 51.40
CA TYR A 583 1.40 -10.23 50.63
C TYR A 583 1.94 -11.32 49.70
N GLY A 584 2.39 -10.91 48.51
CA GLY A 584 3.00 -11.84 47.58
C GLY A 584 3.64 -11.16 46.39
N GLU A 585 4.24 -11.97 45.53
CA GLU A 585 4.93 -11.53 44.32
C GLU A 585 4.25 -12.09 43.08
N VAL A 586 4.05 -11.26 42.06
CA VAL A 586 3.51 -11.68 40.77
C VAL A 586 4.57 -12.47 40.00
N VAL A 587 4.38 -13.78 39.87
CA VAL A 587 5.36 -14.69 39.26
C VAL A 587 5.25 -14.72 37.74
N LYS A 588 4.03 -14.81 37.22
CA LYS A 588 3.78 -14.95 35.77
C LYS A 588 2.33 -14.63 35.39
N ARG A 589 2.13 -14.27 34.14
CA ARG A 589 0.81 -14.22 33.48
C ARG A 589 0.45 -15.61 32.95
N GLU A 590 -0.80 -16.00 33.09
CA GLU A 590 -1.38 -17.29 32.76
C GLU A 590 -2.67 -17.13 31.95
N LEU A 591 -3.02 -18.19 31.21
CA LEU A 591 -4.26 -18.31 30.44
C LEU A 591 -5.13 -19.40 31.06
N LEU A 592 -6.38 -19.07 31.39
CA LEU A 592 -7.35 -20.01 31.98
C LEU A 592 -8.60 -20.12 31.10
N SER A 593 -8.88 -21.29 30.52
CA SER A 593 -10.05 -21.51 29.65
C SER A 593 -10.27 -20.38 28.62
N TRP A 594 -9.22 -19.96 27.91
CA TRP A 594 -9.26 -18.87 26.91
C TRP A 594 -9.42 -17.45 27.48
N GLU A 595 -9.61 -17.31 28.79
CA GLU A 595 -9.54 -16.02 29.46
C GLU A 595 -8.09 -15.61 29.68
N LYS A 596 -7.76 -14.44 29.15
CA LYS A 596 -6.46 -13.78 29.30
C LYS A 596 -6.36 -13.10 30.68
N ASP A 597 -5.15 -12.63 30.99
CA ASP A 597 -4.90 -11.73 32.13
C ASP A 597 -5.16 -12.33 33.51
N TRP A 598 -4.90 -13.63 33.66
CA TRP A 598 -4.72 -14.23 34.97
C TRP A 598 -3.25 -14.09 35.41
N TYR A 599 -3.02 -13.66 36.63
CA TYR A 599 -1.70 -13.44 37.21
C TYR A 599 -1.49 -14.42 38.35
N LEU A 600 -0.49 -15.29 38.21
CA LEU A 600 -0.08 -16.18 39.29
C LEU A 600 0.74 -15.39 40.29
N VAL A 601 0.26 -15.34 41.54
CA VAL A 601 0.94 -14.71 42.66
C VAL A 601 1.44 -15.78 43.61
N LYS A 602 2.72 -15.71 43.96
CA LYS A 602 3.30 -16.49 45.05
C LYS A 602 3.15 -15.70 46.33
N LEU A 603 2.45 -16.26 47.30
CA LEU A 603 2.22 -15.60 48.58
C LEU A 603 3.44 -15.76 49.50
N ASP A 604 3.73 -14.72 50.28
CA ASP A 604 4.80 -14.73 51.29
C ASP A 604 4.45 -15.67 52.45
N LYS A 605 3.16 -15.77 52.79
CA LYS A 605 2.59 -16.72 53.76
C LYS A 605 1.43 -17.48 53.12
N PRO A 606 1.24 -18.78 53.43
CA PRO A 606 0.17 -19.55 52.83
C PRO A 606 -1.20 -19.05 53.28
N LEU A 607 -2.11 -18.90 52.32
CA LEU A 607 -3.51 -18.66 52.58
C LEU A 607 -4.15 -19.96 53.07
N ARG A 608 -4.84 -19.92 54.21
CA ARG A 608 -5.50 -21.08 54.83
C ARG A 608 -6.98 -20.99 54.60
N VAL A 609 -7.49 -21.66 53.56
CA VAL A 609 -8.94 -21.77 53.32
C VAL A 609 -9.38 -23.20 53.63
N ALA A 610 -10.24 -23.34 54.64
CA ALA A 610 -10.57 -24.63 55.26
C ALA A 610 -9.29 -25.39 55.69
N TRP A 611 -9.14 -26.67 55.29
CA TRP A 611 -8.03 -27.54 55.68
C TRP A 611 -6.78 -27.42 54.79
N LYS A 612 -6.81 -26.57 53.75
CA LYS A 612 -5.75 -26.51 52.72
C LYS A 612 -4.94 -25.24 52.83
N GLN A 613 -3.62 -25.37 52.63
CA GLN A 613 -2.67 -24.26 52.54
C GLN A 613 -2.36 -23.98 51.07
N GLN A 614 -2.67 -22.77 50.60
CA GLN A 614 -2.31 -22.32 49.26
C GLN A 614 -1.16 -21.31 49.30
N TYR A 615 -0.04 -21.66 48.66
CA TYR A 615 1.08 -20.74 48.43
C TYR A 615 0.95 -19.94 47.14
N PHE A 616 0.02 -20.34 46.27
CA PHE A 616 -0.20 -19.72 44.98
C PHE A 616 -1.68 -19.38 44.79
N ILE A 617 -1.93 -18.20 44.26
CA ILE A 617 -3.26 -17.73 43.87
C ILE A 617 -3.22 -17.14 42.47
N LEU A 618 -4.38 -17.14 41.81
CA LEU A 618 -4.57 -16.55 40.49
C LEU A 618 -5.48 -15.34 40.62
N LEU A 619 -4.99 -14.19 40.16
CA LEU A 619 -5.71 -12.92 40.19
C LEU A 619 -6.05 -12.48 38.76
N LYS A 620 -7.26 -12.01 38.51
CA LYS A 620 -7.65 -11.34 37.25
C LYS A 620 -8.45 -10.09 37.60
N THR A 621 -8.29 -9.00 36.85
CA THR A 621 -9.09 -7.78 37.07
C THR A 621 -10.59 -8.08 36.92
N LYS A 622 -11.42 -7.41 37.74
CA LYS A 622 -12.88 -7.56 37.65
C LYS A 622 -13.42 -7.05 36.31
N ASP A 623 -12.89 -5.93 35.83
CA ASP A 623 -13.14 -5.40 34.48
C ASP A 623 -12.10 -5.97 33.50
N GLU A 624 -12.57 -6.57 32.41
CA GLU A 624 -11.71 -7.19 31.39
C GLU A 624 -10.89 -6.16 30.59
N ASN A 625 -11.28 -4.89 30.59
CA ASN A 625 -10.59 -3.81 29.90
C ASN A 625 -9.58 -3.06 30.79
N ASP A 626 -9.39 -3.52 32.01
CA ASP A 626 -8.46 -2.94 32.98
C ASP A 626 -7.10 -3.63 32.94
N VAL A 627 -6.02 -2.84 33.00
CA VAL A 627 -4.66 -3.37 33.16
C VAL A 627 -4.45 -3.68 34.63
N PHE A 628 -3.92 -4.88 34.91
CA PHE A 628 -3.60 -5.33 36.26
C PHE A 628 -2.54 -4.42 36.91
N LEU A 629 -2.77 -3.99 38.15
CA LEU A 629 -1.96 -3.05 38.93
C LEU A 629 -1.87 -1.63 38.33
N ASN A 630 -2.82 -1.23 37.49
CA ASN A 630 -2.82 0.12 36.90
C ASN A 630 -3.29 1.22 37.88
N ARG A 631 -3.93 0.84 38.98
CA ARG A 631 -4.37 1.74 40.06
C ARG A 631 -4.26 1.03 41.40
N ASN A 632 -4.10 1.80 42.47
CA ASN A 632 -4.20 1.27 43.83
C ASN A 632 -5.61 0.79 44.13
N ALA A 633 -5.72 -0.21 45.01
CA ALA A 633 -6.96 -0.88 45.40
C ALA A 633 -7.81 -1.30 44.18
N GLN A 634 -7.18 -2.02 43.25
CA GLN A 634 -7.87 -2.46 42.03
C GLN A 634 -8.70 -3.73 42.29
N PRO A 635 -9.98 -3.77 41.89
CA PRO A 635 -10.82 -4.95 42.03
C PRO A 635 -10.32 -6.14 41.21
N VAL A 636 -10.16 -7.30 41.85
CA VAL A 636 -9.69 -8.55 41.24
C VAL A 636 -10.54 -9.74 41.65
N GLN A 637 -10.68 -10.71 40.75
CA GLN A 637 -11.17 -12.06 41.02
C GLN A 637 -10.03 -12.91 41.57
N VAL A 638 -10.27 -13.58 42.69
CA VAL A 638 -9.30 -14.48 43.33
C VAL A 638 -9.70 -15.93 43.07
N ARG A 639 -8.76 -16.69 42.46
CA ARG A 639 -8.88 -18.14 42.30
C ARG A 639 -7.76 -18.86 43.03
N LEU A 640 -8.10 -19.93 43.74
CA LEU A 640 -7.14 -20.73 44.49
C LEU A 640 -6.46 -21.76 43.60
N VAL A 641 -5.15 -21.93 43.81
CA VAL A 641 -4.39 -23.05 43.28
C VAL A 641 -4.36 -24.15 44.33
N ASN A 642 -5.28 -25.11 44.22
CA ASN A 642 -5.39 -26.21 45.18
C ASN A 642 -4.38 -27.34 44.92
N LYS A 643 -4.04 -27.60 43.66
CA LYS A 643 -3.01 -28.56 43.27
C LYS A 643 -1.96 -27.83 42.43
N ILE A 644 -0.71 -27.89 42.85
CA ILE A 644 0.38 -27.22 42.14
C ILE A 644 0.58 -27.86 40.75
N ASP A 645 0.33 -29.16 40.60
CA ASP A 645 0.44 -29.88 39.33
C ASP A 645 -0.48 -29.30 38.25
N ASP A 646 -1.62 -28.71 38.62
CA ASP A 646 -2.52 -28.06 37.66
C ASP A 646 -1.88 -26.82 37.00
N LEU A 647 -0.87 -26.21 37.65
CA LEU A 647 -0.08 -25.14 37.04
C LEU A 647 0.89 -25.64 35.95
N ALA A 648 1.24 -26.93 35.96
CA ALA A 648 2.12 -27.53 34.96
C ALA A 648 1.39 -27.88 33.65
N HIS A 649 0.06 -27.97 33.67
CA HIS A 649 -0.73 -28.24 32.46
C HIS A 649 -0.52 -27.17 31.37
N LYS A 650 -0.31 -27.64 30.12
CA LYS A 650 -0.23 -26.78 28.93
C LYS A 650 -1.53 -26.02 28.65
N ARG A 651 -2.68 -26.62 28.94
CA ARG A 651 -4.01 -26.00 28.81
C ARG A 651 -4.70 -26.07 30.16
N LYS A 652 -4.72 -24.94 30.85
CA LYS A 652 -5.33 -24.80 32.17
C LYS A 652 -6.81 -24.46 32.02
N ARG A 653 -7.69 -25.21 32.68
CA ARG A 653 -9.13 -24.92 32.65
C ARG A 653 -9.50 -24.11 33.88
N LYS A 654 -10.33 -23.09 33.72
CA LYS A 654 -10.84 -22.24 34.79
C LYS A 654 -11.52 -23.05 35.91
N ARG A 655 -12.12 -24.20 35.59
CA ARG A 655 -12.71 -25.13 36.58
C ARG A 655 -11.70 -25.83 37.50
N ASP A 656 -10.44 -25.95 37.08
CA ASP A 656 -9.38 -26.59 37.87
C ASP A 656 -8.91 -25.64 39.00
N PHE A 657 -9.25 -24.34 38.92
CA PHE A 657 -8.90 -23.31 39.90
C PHE A 657 -10.17 -22.72 40.50
N LEU A 658 -10.43 -22.99 41.78
CA LEU A 658 -11.68 -22.60 42.44
C LEU A 658 -11.77 -21.08 42.57
N PHE A 659 -12.87 -20.47 42.12
CA PHE A 659 -13.19 -19.08 42.46
C PHE A 659 -13.64 -19.00 43.90
N VAL A 660 -13.07 -18.04 44.63
CA VAL A 660 -13.35 -17.90 46.07
C VAL A 660 -13.97 -16.56 46.37
N ASP A 661 -13.36 -15.46 45.91
CA ASP A 661 -13.86 -14.14 46.24
C ASP A 661 -13.35 -13.05 45.31
N LEU A 662 -13.86 -11.84 45.50
CA LEU A 662 -13.25 -10.61 45.02
C LEU A 662 -12.27 -10.04 46.05
N GLY A 663 -11.18 -9.45 45.57
CA GLY A 663 -10.20 -8.73 46.39
C GLY A 663 -9.85 -7.37 45.80
N LEU A 664 -9.11 -6.58 46.56
CA LEU A 664 -8.50 -5.32 46.12
C LEU A 664 -6.99 -5.49 46.11
N VAL A 665 -6.37 -5.35 44.95
CA VAL A 665 -4.91 -5.48 44.81
C VAL A 665 -4.25 -4.09 44.72
N SER A 666 -3.15 -3.91 45.44
CA SER A 666 -2.30 -2.72 45.37
C SER A 666 -0.84 -3.11 45.17
N LYS A 667 -0.09 -2.24 44.50
CA LYS A 667 1.36 -2.38 44.37
C LYS A 667 2.04 -1.88 45.64
N ILE A 668 3.08 -2.59 46.09
CA ILE A 668 3.93 -2.22 47.23
C ILE A 668 5.22 -1.60 46.73
#